data_AF-A0A3P5Z293-F1
#
_entry.id   AF-A0A3P5Z293-F1
#
_cell.length_a   1.000
_cell.length_b   1.000
_cell.length_c   1.000
_cell.angle_alpha   90.00
_cell.angle_beta   90.00
_cell.angle_gamma   90.00
#
_symmetry.space_group_name_H-M   'P 1'
#
loop_
_entity.id
_entity.type
_entity.pdbx_description
1 polymer ?
#
loop_
_entity_poly.entity_id
_entity_poly.type
_entity_poly.pdbx_seq_one_letter_code
_entity_poly.pdbx_strand_id
1 'polypeptide(L)'
;MRLPSPSPVEPRHRLSSQTDESSKRRSLRNRDAKDLEKGGLHGSFHYRNWTAKFSTLKVVLLLIVLGTVYTLYRSPAVHIADHPSNNNSSFVNRWMIESSAIDPRYVSSAEINWDHMSDVVEKLTGKGGYQGVGFINLNDDEITQWKDLIPDCDHVALHLGHMASNITWESLYPEWIDEEEQFEVPTCPSLPWIQVPGKPRLDLVVVKLPCNKAGKWSRDVVRLHLQLAAARVAASSKGLHDVHVLFITDCFPIPNLFIGKELVVRQGNLWLFKPNLHQLRQKVQLPIGSCALTVPLKAKDTFYSASAKREAYATILHSANFYVCGAITAAQSIRMAGSTRDLVILVDDSITEHHRSGLAAAGWKIYSIQRIRNPKAEAEAYNEWNYSKFRLWQLTEYDKIIFIDADMLILRNIDFLFEMPEISATGNNATLFNSGVMVVEPSNSTFQLLMDHINEIVSYNGGDQGYLNEVYTWWHRIPKHMNFLKHFWEGDEPEIKQMKTRLFGTDPPILYVLHYLGNKPWLCFRDYDCNWNVDILQEFASDVAHKTWWRVHDAMPENLQKFCLLRSKQKAQLEWDRMQAEKGNYTDGHWKIKIKDKRLETCYEDFCYWESMLWHWGDKNWTDNSTNSLSPPPALKTPLSSLAMESEKPHPHIKVGRTRQSEATYLPVDLVSDILLRLPAKSIVKFRCVSKVWSSITTLPSFISSFAARSSPRLLILSEKNGKLFGFSIPQNQNSDNKPQLVESYALPYPGNCSVFWNVSVHGMICSSVSLRLEVWNPTTRRTVILPHPKRGWSNMSCFLGFDPIDGTSKVLSMPRYPCSKEDNRPRVLTLTGDHKESWRVIQGITEHVPYCPGQHIINGVIYYVASLKSHSDYILVSFHVRSEKMSMIEVPWNYLSVPKIFPVLYEGKLACVSSKDNDVTKVDDIEIWILEDAEKHEWSYKEIHLPFSRYDPISHACLDMKGVNDAGELIYVPLDLVNPVRLLYYDLNTNVYRRVVVEGLADDQFRRRNGIGDNNILRTLAVYPNHIETLMSL
;
A
#
# COMPACT_ATOMS: atom_id res chain seq x y z
N MET A 1 53.54 -87.12 19.28
CA MET A 1 54.04 -86.44 20.50
C MET A 1 54.11 -84.95 20.21
N ARG A 2 53.57 -84.01 21.00
CA ARG A 2 52.77 -84.08 22.25
C ARG A 2 51.60 -83.05 22.20
N LEU A 3 50.72 -83.13 23.21
CA LEU A 3 49.57 -82.27 23.58
C LEU A 3 50.02 -80.86 24.11
N PRO A 4 49.15 -79.90 24.56
CA PRO A 4 47.72 -80.00 24.98
C PRO A 4 46.71 -78.88 24.54
N SER A 5 45.52 -78.98 25.14
CA SER A 5 44.23 -78.24 25.13
C SER A 5 44.26 -76.87 25.92
N PRO A 6 43.16 -76.12 26.24
CA PRO A 6 41.70 -76.47 26.21
C PRO A 6 40.62 -75.38 25.93
N SER A 7 39.35 -75.86 25.92
CA SER A 7 38.07 -75.23 26.38
C SER A 7 37.27 -74.22 25.51
N PRO A 8 35.91 -74.16 25.65
CA PRO A 8 35.00 -73.80 24.53
C PRO A 8 33.79 -72.87 24.86
N VAL A 9 32.89 -72.74 23.86
CA VAL A 9 31.43 -72.41 23.87
C VAL A 9 30.98 -71.09 23.22
N GLU A 10 29.97 -71.27 22.37
CA GLU A 10 29.06 -70.42 21.58
C GLU A 10 28.21 -69.36 22.36
N PRO A 11 27.25 -68.57 21.75
CA PRO A 11 26.72 -68.59 20.36
C PRO A 11 26.48 -67.22 19.65
N ARG A 12 25.97 -67.33 18.39
CA ARG A 12 25.17 -66.38 17.58
C ARG A 12 25.91 -65.48 16.56
N HIS A 13 25.58 -65.69 15.28
CA HIS A 13 25.97 -64.85 14.13
C HIS A 13 24.88 -63.86 13.71
N ARG A 14 25.28 -62.66 13.25
CA ARG A 14 24.67 -62.00 12.07
C ARG A 14 25.52 -60.84 11.51
N LEU A 15 26.33 -61.07 10.47
CA LEU A 15 26.55 -60.13 9.34
C LEU A 15 27.53 -60.70 8.28
N SER A 16 27.48 -60.11 7.07
CA SER A 16 28.54 -59.86 6.05
C SER A 16 29.78 -60.77 5.89
N SER A 17 30.34 -60.98 4.69
CA SER A 17 29.91 -60.71 3.29
C SER A 17 30.99 -61.18 2.30
N GLN A 18 30.60 -61.37 1.03
CA GLN A 18 31.46 -61.43 -0.17
C GLN A 18 32.39 -62.64 -0.39
N THR A 19 32.56 -62.91 -1.70
CA THR A 19 33.62 -63.67 -2.38
C THR A 19 33.84 -65.13 -1.99
N ASP A 20 33.46 -66.01 -2.91
CA ASP A 20 33.77 -67.43 -2.92
C ASP A 20 35.28 -67.72 -2.86
N GLU A 21 35.68 -68.77 -2.14
CA GLU A 21 36.08 -69.99 -2.84
C GLU A 21 35.94 -71.27 -1.98
N SER A 22 35.73 -72.40 -2.68
CA SER A 22 36.44 -73.69 -2.57
C SER A 22 37.11 -74.11 -1.22
N SER A 23 37.18 -75.40 -0.85
CA SER A 23 36.82 -76.69 -1.45
C SER A 23 37.29 -77.82 -0.50
N LYS A 24 37.19 -79.10 -0.95
CA LYS A 24 37.66 -80.38 -0.36
C LYS A 24 36.52 -81.19 0.27
N ARG A 25 36.41 -82.51 0.11
CA ARG A 25 37.10 -83.61 -0.65
C ARG A 25 36.08 -84.78 -0.65
N ARG A 26 36.07 -85.83 -1.48
CA ARG A 26 36.81 -86.39 -2.64
C ARG A 26 35.81 -87.40 -3.28
N SER A 27 35.88 -87.87 -4.54
CA SER A 27 36.97 -87.91 -5.52
C SER A 27 36.44 -88.13 -6.95
N LEU A 28 37.18 -87.63 -7.96
CA LEU A 28 37.52 -88.26 -9.27
C LEU A 28 36.43 -89.09 -10.01
N ARG A 29 36.11 -88.86 -11.30
CA ARG A 29 36.82 -88.09 -12.36
C ARG A 29 35.87 -87.84 -13.56
N ASN A 30 35.96 -86.64 -14.18
CA ASN A 30 35.52 -86.11 -15.48
C ASN A 30 34.58 -86.95 -16.40
N ARG A 31 33.68 -86.37 -17.22
CA ARG A 31 33.73 -85.07 -17.93
C ARG A 31 32.31 -84.52 -18.28
N ASP A 32 32.28 -83.24 -18.64
CA ASP A 32 31.17 -82.26 -18.73
C ASP A 32 30.16 -82.50 -19.89
N ALA A 33 28.95 -81.90 -19.97
CA ALA A 33 27.99 -81.30 -19.01
C ALA A 33 26.65 -81.00 -19.76
N LYS A 34 25.53 -80.70 -19.07
CA LYS A 34 24.18 -80.65 -19.70
C LYS A 34 23.16 -79.63 -19.11
N ASP A 35 22.38 -79.04 -20.02
CA ASP A 35 20.90 -78.87 -20.04
C ASP A 35 20.05 -78.67 -18.76
N LEU A 36 19.35 -77.51 -18.72
CA LEU A 36 17.87 -77.30 -18.64
C LEU A 36 16.97 -77.73 -17.43
N GLU A 37 15.92 -76.90 -17.21
CA GLU A 37 14.53 -77.24 -16.76
C GLU A 37 14.24 -77.62 -15.26
N LYS A 38 13.01 -77.57 -14.69
CA LYS A 38 11.62 -77.19 -15.15
C LYS A 38 10.63 -76.84 -14.00
N GLY A 39 9.59 -76.04 -14.32
CA GLY A 39 8.21 -76.09 -13.73
C GLY A 39 8.00 -75.53 -12.30
N GLY A 40 6.79 -75.13 -11.84
CA GLY A 40 5.42 -74.97 -12.38
C GLY A 40 4.50 -74.40 -11.25
N LEU A 41 3.20 -74.03 -11.35
CA LEU A 41 2.06 -74.32 -12.25
C LEU A 41 1.06 -73.11 -12.30
N HIS A 42 0.27 -73.00 -13.39
CA HIS A 42 -1.15 -72.53 -13.52
C HIS A 42 -1.59 -71.12 -13.02
N GLY A 43 -2.41 -70.33 -13.74
CA GLY A 43 -2.84 -70.42 -15.16
C GLY A 43 -4.14 -69.64 -15.52
N SER A 44 -4.33 -69.34 -16.83
CA SER A 44 -5.63 -69.15 -17.55
C SER A 44 -6.52 -67.91 -17.27
N PHE A 45 -7.07 -67.15 -18.25
CA PHE A 45 -6.88 -67.05 -19.72
C PHE A 45 -7.51 -65.75 -20.32
N HIS A 46 -7.09 -65.37 -21.55
CA HIS A 46 -7.76 -64.47 -22.54
C HIS A 46 -7.75 -62.95 -22.22
N TYR A 47 -7.88 -61.97 -23.16
CA TYR A 47 -7.80 -61.87 -24.64
C TYR A 47 -7.67 -60.35 -25.02
N ARG A 48 -7.41 -59.82 -26.24
CA ARG A 48 -7.00 -60.28 -27.60
C ARG A 48 -6.43 -59.07 -28.40
N ASN A 49 -5.51 -59.28 -29.35
CA ASN A 49 -5.01 -58.24 -30.28
C ASN A 49 -5.89 -58.08 -31.54
N TRP A 50 -5.86 -56.89 -32.20
CA TRP A 50 -5.53 -56.76 -33.63
C TRP A 50 -5.29 -55.30 -34.10
N THR A 51 -4.78 -55.12 -35.33
CA THR A 51 -4.29 -53.85 -35.90
C THR A 51 -4.62 -53.72 -37.41
N ALA A 52 -4.19 -52.60 -38.04
CA ALA A 52 -4.32 -52.24 -39.47
C ALA A 52 -5.69 -51.62 -39.90
N LYS A 53 -5.79 -50.73 -40.90
CA LYS A 53 -4.75 -50.13 -41.79
C LYS A 53 -5.15 -48.73 -42.31
N PHE A 54 -4.13 -47.95 -42.68
CA PHE A 54 -4.11 -46.67 -43.40
C PHE A 54 -5.40 -46.16 -44.09
N SER A 55 -5.82 -44.94 -43.71
CA SER A 55 -6.71 -44.05 -44.50
C SER A 55 -6.58 -42.58 -44.07
N THR A 56 -6.43 -42.36 -42.75
CA THR A 56 -6.47 -41.06 -42.06
C THR A 56 -5.50 -39.98 -42.58
N LEU A 57 -4.33 -40.32 -43.12
CA LEU A 57 -3.28 -39.33 -43.41
C LEU A 57 -3.71 -38.25 -44.43
N LYS A 58 -4.53 -38.60 -45.43
CA LYS A 58 -5.08 -37.63 -46.40
C LYS A 58 -6.14 -36.72 -45.77
N VAL A 59 -6.93 -37.24 -44.83
CA VAL A 59 -7.95 -36.46 -44.09
C VAL A 59 -7.28 -35.46 -43.15
N VAL A 60 -6.23 -35.87 -42.44
CA VAL A 60 -5.44 -34.98 -41.57
C VAL A 60 -4.79 -33.86 -42.39
N LEU A 61 -4.22 -34.16 -43.56
CA LEU A 61 -3.68 -33.13 -44.46
C LEU A 61 -4.74 -32.14 -44.95
N LEU A 62 -5.94 -32.62 -45.31
CA LEU A 62 -7.05 -31.75 -45.72
C LEU A 62 -7.51 -30.84 -44.56
N LEU A 63 -7.59 -31.37 -43.34
CA LEU A 63 -7.96 -30.62 -42.13
C LEU A 63 -6.89 -29.58 -41.74
N ILE A 64 -5.60 -29.86 -41.94
CA ILE A 64 -4.51 -28.89 -41.74
C ILE A 64 -4.60 -27.76 -42.78
N VAL A 65 -4.85 -28.07 -44.05
CA VAL A 65 -5.02 -27.06 -45.10
C VAL A 65 -6.26 -26.19 -44.84
N LEU A 66 -7.40 -26.79 -44.50
CA LEU A 66 -8.62 -26.06 -44.12
C LEU A 66 -8.40 -25.21 -42.85
N GLY A 67 -7.66 -25.73 -41.87
CA GLY A 67 -7.28 -25.01 -40.66
C GLY A 67 -6.43 -23.77 -40.96
N THR A 68 -5.41 -23.91 -41.82
CA THR A 68 -4.54 -22.78 -42.23
C THR A 68 -5.28 -21.73 -43.07
N VAL A 69 -6.19 -22.14 -43.96
CA VAL A 69 -7.08 -21.21 -44.67
C VAL A 69 -8.01 -20.50 -43.69
N TYR A 70 -8.57 -21.20 -42.70
CA TYR A 70 -9.45 -20.60 -41.68
C TYR A 70 -8.71 -19.61 -40.76
N THR A 71 -7.45 -19.90 -40.37
CA THR A 71 -6.65 -18.94 -39.60
C THR A 71 -6.25 -17.72 -40.42
N LEU A 72 -5.89 -17.90 -41.71
CA LEU A 72 -5.65 -16.76 -42.61
C LEU A 72 -6.90 -15.88 -42.78
N TYR A 73 -8.09 -16.48 -42.80
CA TYR A 73 -9.38 -15.76 -42.84
C TYR A 73 -9.78 -15.13 -41.49
N ARG A 74 -8.98 -15.27 -40.42
CA ARG A 74 -9.27 -14.77 -39.06
C ARG A 74 -8.09 -14.06 -38.37
N SER A 75 -7.09 -13.60 -39.11
CA SER A 75 -5.93 -12.86 -38.56
C SER A 75 -5.95 -11.36 -38.90
N PRO A 76 -6.40 -10.47 -37.99
CA PRO A 76 -6.40 -9.03 -38.21
C PRO A 76 -5.17 -8.33 -37.58
N ALA A 77 -4.02 -8.33 -38.26
CA ALA A 77 -2.99 -7.28 -38.15
C ALA A 77 -1.76 -7.59 -39.05
N VAL A 78 -1.66 -6.89 -40.18
CA VAL A 78 -0.60 -5.91 -40.52
C VAL A 78 -0.75 -5.62 -42.02
N HIS A 79 -1.25 -4.44 -42.35
CA HIS A 79 -0.90 -3.74 -43.58
C HIS A 79 -1.23 -2.25 -43.41
N ILE A 80 -0.18 -1.43 -43.45
CA ILE A 80 -0.29 0.02 -43.65
C ILE A 80 -0.12 0.26 -45.16
N ALA A 81 -1.07 0.96 -45.76
CA ALA A 81 -0.95 1.57 -47.09
C ALA A 81 -2.02 2.67 -47.22
N ASP A 82 -1.69 3.76 -47.90
CA ASP A 82 -2.46 5.00 -47.88
C ASP A 82 -3.55 5.12 -48.96
N HIS A 83 -4.40 6.14 -48.71
CA HIS A 83 -5.13 6.96 -49.69
C HIS A 83 -6.52 6.51 -50.19
N PRO A 84 -7.38 7.49 -50.60
CA PRO A 84 -8.82 7.36 -50.47
C PRO A 84 -9.58 7.29 -51.80
N SER A 85 -10.82 6.78 -51.76
CA SER A 85 -11.81 6.94 -52.83
C SER A 85 -13.22 7.08 -52.24
N ASN A 86 -14.13 7.64 -53.04
CA ASN A 86 -15.37 8.26 -52.59
C ASN A 86 -16.63 7.38 -52.73
N ASN A 87 -17.69 7.79 -52.04
CA ASN A 87 -19.13 7.56 -52.31
C ASN A 87 -19.87 6.31 -51.75
N ASN A 88 -21.05 6.65 -51.20
CA ASN A 88 -22.33 5.91 -51.22
C ASN A 88 -22.53 4.63 -50.37
N SER A 89 -22.92 4.82 -49.10
CA SER A 89 -23.84 3.92 -48.37
C SER A 89 -24.59 4.61 -47.21
N SER A 90 -25.16 5.79 -47.45
CA SER A 90 -25.78 6.71 -46.47
C SER A 90 -27.06 6.22 -45.75
N PHE A 91 -27.30 4.90 -45.69
CA PHE A 91 -28.49 4.28 -45.09
C PHE A 91 -28.19 3.19 -44.04
N VAL A 92 -26.98 2.60 -44.02
CA VAL A 92 -26.66 1.48 -43.11
C VAL A 92 -26.16 1.95 -41.75
N ASN A 93 -25.39 3.04 -41.68
CA ASN A 93 -24.86 3.59 -40.43
C ASN A 93 -25.94 4.12 -39.45
N ARG A 94 -27.21 4.21 -39.87
CA ARG A 94 -28.33 4.67 -39.01
C ARG A 94 -29.02 3.53 -38.23
N TRP A 95 -28.65 2.26 -38.49
CA TRP A 95 -29.26 1.07 -37.86
C TRP A 95 -28.25 0.17 -37.11
N MET A 96 -27.05 0.69 -36.81
CA MET A 96 -26.05 0.02 -35.95
C MET A 96 -25.62 0.86 -34.74
N ILE A 97 -26.32 1.95 -34.43
CA ILE A 97 -26.02 2.87 -33.30
C ILE A 97 -27.15 2.81 -32.25
N GLU A 98 -27.77 1.65 -32.09
CA GLU A 98 -28.76 1.33 -31.06
C GLU A 98 -28.47 -0.06 -30.48
N SER A 99 -27.44 -0.17 -29.63
CA SER A 99 -27.18 -1.33 -28.73
C SER A 99 -25.83 -1.28 -27.99
N SER A 100 -24.98 -0.26 -28.20
CA SER A 100 -23.82 -0.03 -27.34
C SER A 100 -24.29 0.34 -25.93
N ALA A 101 -24.29 -0.63 -25.02
CA ALA A 101 -24.60 -0.39 -23.61
C ALA A 101 -23.71 0.74 -23.07
N ILE A 102 -24.34 1.70 -22.37
CA ILE A 102 -23.64 2.80 -21.73
C ILE A 102 -22.66 2.19 -20.72
N ASP A 103 -21.38 2.53 -20.83
CA ASP A 103 -20.38 2.07 -19.88
C ASP A 103 -20.63 2.78 -18.55
N PRO A 104 -20.99 2.05 -17.47
CA PRO A 104 -21.42 2.67 -16.22
C PRO A 104 -20.34 3.55 -15.59
N ARG A 105 -19.07 3.39 -15.98
CA ARG A 105 -17.94 4.22 -15.53
C ARG A 105 -17.99 5.66 -16.08
N TYR A 106 -18.76 5.91 -17.15
CA TYR A 106 -18.91 7.25 -17.76
C TYR A 106 -20.10 8.02 -17.18
N VAL A 107 -21.04 7.35 -16.52
CA VAL A 107 -22.26 7.98 -15.98
C VAL A 107 -21.89 9.00 -14.89
N SER A 108 -22.37 10.23 -15.03
CA SER A 108 -22.22 11.29 -14.04
C SER A 108 -23.53 11.62 -13.35
N SER A 109 -23.52 11.53 -12.02
CA SER A 109 -24.61 11.89 -11.11
C SER A 109 -24.68 13.39 -10.79
N ALA A 110 -23.85 14.24 -11.40
CA ALA A 110 -23.92 15.69 -11.19
C ALA A 110 -25.23 16.24 -11.77
N GLU A 111 -26.01 16.99 -10.99
CA GLU A 111 -27.20 17.68 -11.48
C GLU A 111 -26.83 19.06 -12.05
N ILE A 112 -27.51 19.48 -13.11
CA ILE A 112 -27.34 20.81 -13.69
C ILE A 112 -28.32 21.77 -12.99
N ASN A 113 -27.80 22.74 -12.23
CA ASN A 113 -28.60 23.88 -11.81
C ASN A 113 -28.69 24.87 -12.98
N TRP A 114 -29.88 24.99 -13.58
CA TRP A 114 -30.09 25.78 -14.79
C TRP A 114 -30.16 27.29 -14.55
N ASP A 115 -30.55 27.74 -13.35
CA ASP A 115 -30.48 29.16 -12.97
C ASP A 115 -29.02 29.63 -12.95
N HIS A 116 -28.15 28.87 -12.28
CA HIS A 116 -26.71 29.07 -12.29
C HIS A 116 -26.10 28.90 -13.69
N MET A 117 -26.70 28.07 -14.56
CA MET A 117 -26.26 27.94 -15.94
C MET A 117 -26.58 29.22 -16.75
N SER A 118 -27.77 29.79 -16.58
CA SER A 118 -28.15 31.07 -17.19
C SER A 118 -27.20 32.19 -16.77
N ASP A 119 -26.93 32.29 -15.46
CA ASP A 119 -25.92 33.19 -14.89
C ASP A 119 -24.53 33.04 -15.54
N VAL A 120 -24.12 31.81 -15.91
CA VAL A 120 -22.83 31.53 -16.58
C VAL A 120 -22.89 31.89 -18.06
N VAL A 121 -24.00 31.63 -18.73
CA VAL A 121 -24.22 31.90 -20.16
C VAL A 121 -24.33 33.41 -20.45
N GLU A 122 -24.99 34.20 -19.60
CA GLU A 122 -25.00 35.67 -19.74
C GLU A 122 -23.59 36.28 -19.70
N LYS A 123 -22.69 35.69 -18.89
CA LYS A 123 -21.28 36.10 -18.81
C LYS A 123 -20.48 35.71 -20.06
N LEU A 124 -20.96 34.78 -20.88
CA LEU A 124 -20.34 34.34 -22.14
C LEU A 124 -20.82 35.14 -23.36
N THR A 125 -22.12 35.48 -23.45
CA THR A 125 -22.74 35.99 -24.68
C THR A 125 -22.37 37.44 -25.03
N GLY A 126 -21.88 38.23 -24.08
CA GLY A 126 -21.68 39.68 -24.21
C GLY A 126 -20.63 40.20 -25.22
N LYS A 127 -20.02 39.36 -26.07
CA LYS A 127 -18.94 39.78 -27.02
C LYS A 127 -19.00 39.23 -28.45
N GLY A 128 -20.03 38.46 -28.81
CA GLY A 128 -20.24 38.00 -30.20
C GLY A 128 -20.81 36.59 -30.27
N GLY A 129 -21.58 36.30 -31.32
CA GLY A 129 -22.29 35.03 -31.47
C GLY A 129 -21.36 33.82 -31.53
N TYR A 130 -21.64 32.86 -30.66
CA TYR A 130 -21.04 31.51 -30.68
C TYR A 130 -21.52 30.81 -31.95
N GLN A 131 -20.62 30.22 -32.72
CA GLN A 131 -20.99 29.49 -33.94
C GLN A 131 -21.45 28.07 -33.63
N GLY A 132 -21.01 27.48 -32.52
CA GLY A 132 -21.54 26.22 -32.04
C GLY A 132 -20.99 25.78 -30.69
N VAL A 133 -21.72 24.85 -30.07
CA VAL A 133 -21.43 24.27 -28.75
C VAL A 133 -21.24 22.75 -28.89
N GLY A 134 -20.12 22.24 -28.39
CA GLY A 134 -19.80 20.81 -28.40
C GLY A 134 -20.06 20.16 -27.04
N PHE A 135 -20.89 19.12 -27.00
CA PHE A 135 -21.31 18.43 -25.78
C PHE A 135 -20.64 17.07 -25.62
N ILE A 136 -19.95 16.84 -24.51
CA ILE A 136 -19.25 15.58 -24.20
C ILE A 136 -19.85 14.97 -22.92
N ASN A 137 -20.42 13.77 -23.03
CA ASN A 137 -20.96 13.00 -21.89
C ASN A 137 -22.18 13.63 -21.19
N LEU A 138 -22.97 14.44 -21.91
CA LEU A 138 -24.32 14.84 -21.52
C LEU A 138 -25.36 13.92 -22.18
N ASN A 139 -26.56 13.82 -21.63
CA ASN A 139 -27.69 13.10 -22.23
C ASN A 139 -28.53 13.99 -23.17
N ASP A 140 -29.43 13.39 -23.95
CA ASP A 140 -30.22 14.10 -24.96
C ASP A 140 -31.23 15.12 -24.38
N ASP A 141 -31.72 14.90 -23.16
CA ASP A 141 -32.63 15.83 -22.45
C ASP A 141 -31.87 17.08 -21.97
N GLU A 142 -30.67 16.90 -21.42
CA GLU A 142 -29.74 17.98 -21.05
C GLU A 142 -29.31 18.78 -22.29
N ILE A 143 -28.94 18.09 -23.38
CA ILE A 143 -28.57 18.72 -24.66
C ILE A 143 -29.76 19.45 -25.29
N THR A 144 -31.00 19.07 -24.96
CA THR A 144 -32.20 19.78 -25.43
C THR A 144 -32.45 21.06 -24.62
N GLN A 145 -32.34 21.02 -23.29
CA GLN A 145 -32.42 22.23 -22.45
C GLN A 145 -31.30 23.25 -22.78
N TRP A 146 -30.12 22.78 -23.20
CA TRP A 146 -29.06 23.65 -23.74
C TRP A 146 -29.41 24.38 -25.05
N LYS A 147 -30.32 23.85 -25.88
CA LYS A 147 -30.80 24.52 -27.10
C LYS A 147 -31.73 25.67 -26.78
N ASP A 148 -32.59 25.49 -25.78
CA ASP A 148 -33.48 26.54 -25.30
C ASP A 148 -32.71 27.70 -24.64
N LEU A 149 -31.54 27.42 -24.06
CA LEU A 149 -30.68 28.41 -23.38
C LEU A 149 -29.77 29.23 -24.32
N ILE A 150 -29.34 28.67 -25.46
CA ILE A 150 -28.53 29.39 -26.46
C ILE A 150 -29.04 29.06 -27.88
N PRO A 151 -30.24 29.51 -28.29
CA PRO A 151 -30.88 29.08 -29.53
C PRO A 151 -30.16 29.51 -30.82
N ASP A 152 -29.34 30.58 -30.79
CA ASP A 152 -28.71 31.19 -31.97
C ASP A 152 -27.37 30.54 -32.40
N CYS A 153 -27.13 29.25 -32.10
CA CYS A 153 -25.89 28.55 -32.47
C CYS A 153 -26.08 27.05 -32.80
N ASP A 154 -25.11 26.41 -33.47
CA ASP A 154 -25.18 24.98 -33.82
C ASP A 154 -24.78 24.07 -32.63
N HIS A 155 -25.67 23.18 -32.19
CA HIS A 155 -25.43 22.23 -31.09
C HIS A 155 -24.93 20.87 -31.59
N VAL A 156 -23.78 20.41 -31.09
CA VAL A 156 -23.15 19.16 -31.55
C VAL A 156 -22.87 18.21 -30.38
N ALA A 157 -23.54 17.05 -30.38
CA ALA A 157 -23.17 15.93 -29.51
C ALA A 157 -21.86 15.29 -30.00
N LEU A 158 -20.82 15.33 -29.18
CA LEU A 158 -19.48 14.82 -29.48
C LEU A 158 -19.28 13.43 -28.84
N HIS A 159 -19.57 12.39 -29.62
CA HIS A 159 -19.43 11.01 -29.15
C HIS A 159 -17.96 10.63 -28.89
N LEU A 160 -17.65 10.28 -27.63
CA LEU A 160 -16.36 9.72 -27.21
C LEU A 160 -16.52 8.21 -27.05
N GLY A 161 -15.76 7.43 -27.81
CA GLY A 161 -15.78 5.97 -27.69
C GLY A 161 -15.28 5.50 -26.32
N HIS A 162 -15.95 4.49 -25.74
CA HIS A 162 -15.57 3.95 -24.44
C HIS A 162 -14.17 3.30 -24.46
N MET A 163 -13.39 3.58 -23.42
CA MET A 163 -12.08 2.97 -23.16
C MET A 163 -12.20 1.49 -22.78
N ALA A 164 -11.29 0.65 -23.27
CA ALA A 164 -11.24 -0.77 -22.89
C ALA A 164 -11.18 -0.99 -21.37
N SER A 165 -11.84 -2.04 -20.88
CA SER A 165 -11.97 -2.31 -19.43
C SER A 165 -10.66 -2.67 -18.72
N ASN A 166 -9.65 -3.13 -19.47
CA ASN A 166 -8.33 -3.49 -18.95
C ASN A 166 -7.36 -2.32 -18.75
N ILE A 167 -7.72 -1.10 -19.16
CA ILE A 167 -6.90 0.10 -18.92
C ILE A 167 -7.25 0.64 -17.51
N THR A 168 -6.40 0.33 -16.53
CA THR A 168 -6.52 0.80 -15.14
C THR A 168 -5.62 2.01 -14.88
N TRP A 169 -5.71 2.63 -13.70
CA TRP A 169 -4.84 3.74 -13.35
C TRP A 169 -3.36 3.35 -13.36
N GLU A 170 -3.05 2.14 -12.88
CA GLU A 170 -1.70 1.56 -12.86
C GLU A 170 -1.16 1.29 -14.28
N SER A 171 -2.02 1.13 -15.28
CA SER A 171 -1.59 1.02 -16.69
C SER A 171 -1.18 2.37 -17.31
N LEU A 172 -1.66 3.48 -16.74
CA LEU A 172 -1.28 4.84 -17.12
C LEU A 172 -0.19 5.44 -16.21
N TYR A 173 -0.07 4.93 -14.98
CA TYR A 173 0.89 5.36 -13.98
C TYR A 173 1.57 4.14 -13.33
N PRO A 174 2.31 3.31 -14.09
CA PRO A 174 2.97 2.13 -13.55
C PRO A 174 4.02 2.50 -12.50
N GLU A 175 4.22 1.62 -11.51
CA GLU A 175 5.25 1.82 -10.49
C GLU A 175 6.65 1.93 -11.11
N TRP A 176 6.96 1.03 -12.03
CA TRP A 176 8.25 0.96 -12.73
C TRP A 176 8.09 1.12 -14.24
N ILE A 177 9.01 1.90 -14.82
CA ILE A 177 9.36 1.88 -16.24
C ILE A 177 10.89 1.91 -16.36
N ASP A 178 11.43 1.70 -17.55
CA ASP A 178 12.82 2.02 -17.85
C ASP A 178 13.02 3.54 -17.91
N GLU A 179 13.16 4.16 -16.73
CA GLU A 179 13.36 5.60 -16.55
C GLU A 179 14.70 6.11 -17.13
N GLU A 180 15.52 5.21 -17.68
CA GLU A 180 16.84 5.49 -18.23
C GLU A 180 17.00 4.99 -19.70
N GLU A 181 15.92 4.56 -20.35
CA GLU A 181 15.84 4.11 -21.76
C GLU A 181 16.99 3.16 -22.18
N GLN A 182 17.44 2.28 -21.28
CA GLN A 182 18.63 1.43 -21.46
C GLN A 182 18.32 0.11 -22.19
N PHE A 183 17.09 -0.38 -22.04
CA PHE A 183 16.61 -1.67 -22.53
C PHE A 183 15.36 -1.50 -23.40
N GLU A 184 14.41 -0.69 -22.96
CA GLU A 184 13.13 -0.45 -23.66
C GLU A 184 12.77 1.05 -23.63
N VAL A 185 12.07 1.53 -24.67
CA VAL A 185 11.49 2.89 -24.68
C VAL A 185 10.07 2.78 -24.11
N PRO A 186 9.77 3.36 -22.93
CA PRO A 186 8.46 3.18 -22.29
C PRO A 186 7.33 3.84 -23.08
N THR A 187 6.20 3.14 -23.21
CA THR A 187 5.03 3.61 -24.00
C THR A 187 3.74 3.51 -23.21
N CYS A 188 2.88 4.51 -23.38
CA CYS A 188 1.54 4.52 -22.79
C CYS A 188 0.52 3.76 -23.66
N PRO A 189 -0.53 3.17 -23.05
CA PRO A 189 -1.72 2.71 -23.78
C PRO A 189 -2.34 3.83 -24.62
N SER A 190 -3.03 3.46 -25.71
CA SER A 190 -3.83 4.42 -26.48
C SER A 190 -5.24 4.57 -25.88
N LEU A 191 -5.69 5.82 -25.76
CA LEU A 191 -7.09 6.13 -25.44
C LEU A 191 -7.86 6.51 -26.71
N PRO A 192 -9.17 6.23 -26.79
CA PRO A 192 -10.06 6.80 -27.80
C PRO A 192 -9.98 8.33 -27.89
N TRP A 193 -10.47 8.90 -28.98
CA TRP A 193 -10.53 10.35 -29.17
C TRP A 193 -11.68 10.76 -30.09
N ILE A 194 -12.24 11.93 -29.81
CA ILE A 194 -13.33 12.54 -30.58
C ILE A 194 -12.78 13.00 -31.93
N GLN A 195 -13.42 12.58 -33.02
CA GLN A 195 -13.22 13.20 -34.34
C GLN A 195 -13.94 14.55 -34.34
N VAL A 196 -13.19 15.64 -34.22
CA VAL A 196 -13.78 16.98 -34.13
C VAL A 196 -14.33 17.39 -35.51
N PRO A 197 -15.61 17.79 -35.61
CA PRO A 197 -16.20 18.20 -36.89
C PRO A 197 -15.52 19.47 -37.41
N GLY A 198 -15.28 19.53 -38.73
CA GLY A 198 -14.66 20.70 -39.37
C GLY A 198 -15.58 21.93 -39.47
N LYS A 199 -16.90 21.73 -39.30
CA LYS A 199 -17.95 22.73 -39.10
C LYS A 199 -19.09 22.08 -38.29
N PRO A 200 -19.80 22.81 -37.41
CA PRO A 200 -19.61 24.22 -37.02
C PRO A 200 -18.26 24.46 -36.34
N ARG A 201 -17.91 25.74 -36.15
CA ARG A 201 -16.78 26.12 -35.29
C ARG A 201 -17.24 26.02 -33.84
N LEU A 202 -16.58 25.20 -33.03
CA LEU A 202 -16.92 25.02 -31.62
C LEU A 202 -16.24 26.09 -30.78
N ASP A 203 -17.04 27.01 -30.22
CA ASP A 203 -16.58 28.13 -29.40
C ASP A 203 -16.77 27.86 -27.89
N LEU A 204 -17.62 26.89 -27.55
CA LEU A 204 -17.83 26.35 -26.20
C LEU A 204 -17.80 24.82 -26.25
N VAL A 205 -17.07 24.20 -25.31
CA VAL A 205 -17.06 22.76 -25.08
C VAL A 205 -17.63 22.49 -23.70
N VAL A 206 -18.83 21.90 -23.62
CA VAL A 206 -19.49 21.53 -22.37
C VAL A 206 -19.24 20.04 -22.11
N VAL A 207 -18.78 19.71 -20.90
CA VAL A 207 -18.40 18.35 -20.53
C VAL A 207 -18.83 18.00 -19.11
N LYS A 208 -19.54 16.89 -18.96
CA LYS A 208 -20.05 16.38 -17.68
C LYS A 208 -19.15 15.26 -17.16
N LEU A 209 -18.60 15.40 -15.96
CA LEU A 209 -17.64 14.42 -15.40
C LEU A 209 -18.23 13.59 -14.25
N PRO A 210 -17.88 12.30 -14.12
CA PRO A 210 -18.16 11.54 -12.91
C PRO A 210 -17.33 12.08 -11.72
N CYS A 211 -17.91 11.99 -10.51
CA CYS A 211 -17.33 12.50 -9.27
C CYS A 211 -17.81 11.66 -8.07
N ASN A 212 -17.05 10.62 -7.70
CA ASN A 212 -17.35 9.80 -6.53
C ASN A 212 -16.59 10.31 -5.29
N LYS A 213 -17.17 11.27 -4.56
CA LYS A 213 -16.53 11.83 -3.35
C LYS A 213 -16.32 10.84 -2.20
N ALA A 214 -17.03 9.70 -2.19
CA ALA A 214 -16.81 8.62 -1.23
C ALA A 214 -15.64 7.68 -1.62
N GLY A 215 -15.06 7.85 -2.83
CA GLY A 215 -13.95 7.06 -3.35
C GLY A 215 -12.79 7.91 -3.88
N LYS A 216 -11.82 7.26 -4.53
CA LYS A 216 -10.63 7.92 -5.10
C LYS A 216 -10.91 8.63 -6.44
N TRP A 217 -11.84 9.59 -6.44
CA TRP A 217 -12.27 10.32 -7.65
C TRP A 217 -11.12 11.00 -8.42
N SER A 218 -10.03 11.40 -7.75
CA SER A 218 -8.89 12.07 -8.38
C SER A 218 -8.03 11.12 -9.24
N ARG A 219 -8.10 9.81 -8.99
CA ARG A 219 -7.43 8.75 -9.76
C ARG A 219 -8.42 7.88 -10.54
N ASP A 220 -9.44 8.52 -11.10
CA ASP A 220 -10.40 7.90 -12.00
C ASP A 220 -9.96 8.05 -13.47
N VAL A 221 -9.81 6.92 -14.17
CA VAL A 221 -9.30 6.88 -15.55
C VAL A 221 -10.31 7.45 -16.56
N VAL A 222 -11.61 7.31 -16.31
CA VAL A 222 -12.65 7.83 -17.19
C VAL A 222 -12.81 9.34 -17.01
N ARG A 223 -12.72 9.84 -15.77
CA ARG A 223 -12.63 11.26 -15.46
C ARG A 223 -11.41 11.90 -16.12
N LEU A 224 -10.24 11.23 -16.12
CA LEU A 224 -9.06 11.68 -16.86
C LEU A 224 -9.30 11.67 -18.38
N HIS A 225 -9.85 10.59 -18.93
CA HIS A 225 -10.14 10.45 -20.35
C HIS A 225 -11.09 11.54 -20.89
N LEU A 226 -12.17 11.85 -20.16
CA LEU A 226 -13.12 12.91 -20.51
C LEU A 226 -12.48 14.31 -20.50
N GLN A 227 -11.61 14.60 -19.53
CA GLN A 227 -10.89 15.87 -19.46
C GLN A 227 -9.85 16.02 -20.59
N LEU A 228 -9.11 14.95 -20.90
CA LEU A 228 -8.20 14.92 -22.05
C LEU A 228 -8.95 15.03 -23.39
N ALA A 229 -10.17 14.46 -23.49
CA ALA A 229 -11.03 14.61 -24.66
C ALA A 229 -11.49 16.07 -24.83
N ALA A 230 -12.01 16.71 -23.78
CA ALA A 230 -12.40 18.13 -23.81
C ALA A 230 -11.21 19.04 -24.15
N ALA A 231 -10.03 18.79 -23.55
CA ALA A 231 -8.80 19.50 -23.86
C ALA A 231 -8.39 19.36 -25.34
N ARG A 232 -8.47 18.13 -25.90
CA ARG A 232 -8.19 17.87 -27.33
C ARG A 232 -9.19 18.54 -28.25
N VAL A 233 -10.49 18.57 -27.92
CA VAL A 233 -11.51 19.27 -28.70
C VAL A 233 -11.20 20.76 -28.77
N ALA A 234 -10.99 21.43 -27.62
CA ALA A 234 -10.64 22.85 -27.59
C ALA A 234 -9.31 23.15 -28.32
N ALA A 235 -8.27 22.34 -28.07
CA ALA A 235 -6.96 22.47 -28.72
C ALA A 235 -7.00 22.27 -30.25
N SER A 236 -7.98 21.51 -30.77
CA SER A 236 -8.12 21.26 -32.21
C SER A 236 -8.55 22.49 -33.02
N SER A 237 -9.15 23.49 -32.36
CA SER A 237 -9.66 24.68 -33.04
C SER A 237 -8.55 25.44 -33.78
N LYS A 238 -8.86 25.99 -34.95
CA LYS A 238 -7.91 26.65 -35.86
C LYS A 238 -8.26 28.13 -36.03
N GLY A 239 -7.52 29.00 -35.33
CA GLY A 239 -7.65 30.45 -35.50
C GLY A 239 -7.16 31.26 -34.29
N LEU A 240 -7.37 32.57 -34.37
CA LEU A 240 -7.13 33.57 -33.32
C LEU A 240 -8.45 33.96 -32.64
N HIS A 241 -9.23 32.97 -32.21
CA HIS A 241 -10.46 33.15 -31.43
C HIS A 241 -10.37 32.37 -30.13
N ASP A 242 -11.13 32.83 -29.14
CA ASP A 242 -11.25 32.17 -27.84
C ASP A 242 -12.16 30.94 -27.96
N VAL A 243 -11.81 29.86 -27.27
CA VAL A 243 -12.70 28.71 -27.04
C VAL A 243 -12.83 28.54 -25.54
N HIS A 244 -14.05 28.35 -25.06
CA HIS A 244 -14.33 28.12 -23.64
C HIS A 244 -14.56 26.63 -23.36
N VAL A 245 -14.21 26.17 -22.17
CA VAL A 245 -14.45 24.79 -21.71
C VAL A 245 -15.19 24.84 -20.37
N LEU A 246 -16.39 24.26 -20.33
CA LEU A 246 -17.26 24.24 -19.17
C LEU A 246 -17.37 22.81 -18.62
N PHE A 247 -16.89 22.63 -17.40
CA PHE A 247 -17.04 21.38 -16.66
C PHE A 247 -18.25 21.44 -15.73
N ILE A 248 -19.07 20.38 -15.76
CA ILE A 248 -20.19 20.14 -14.83
C ILE A 248 -19.74 19.01 -13.89
N THR A 249 -19.33 19.36 -12.66
CA THR A 249 -18.77 18.43 -11.67
C THR A 249 -18.57 19.03 -10.27
N ASP A 250 -18.92 18.26 -9.23
CA ASP A 250 -18.73 18.65 -7.83
C ASP A 250 -17.28 18.47 -7.31
N CYS A 251 -16.44 17.81 -8.11
CA CYS A 251 -15.02 17.57 -7.88
C CYS A 251 -14.21 18.51 -8.78
N PHE A 252 -13.10 19.09 -8.33
CA PHE A 252 -12.33 20.03 -9.17
C PHE A 252 -11.71 19.36 -10.41
N PRO A 253 -11.67 20.04 -11.58
CA PRO A 253 -10.91 19.59 -12.75
C PRO A 253 -9.40 19.55 -12.50
N ILE A 254 -8.66 18.75 -13.29
CA ILE A 254 -7.20 18.54 -13.16
C ILE A 254 -6.47 19.90 -13.18
N PRO A 255 -5.86 20.34 -12.06
CA PRO A 255 -5.51 21.75 -11.85
C PRO A 255 -4.32 22.22 -12.68
N ASN A 256 -3.53 21.31 -13.24
CA ASN A 256 -2.41 21.60 -14.14
C ASN A 256 -2.74 21.40 -15.63
N LEU A 257 -3.90 20.81 -15.95
CA LEU A 257 -4.46 20.75 -17.31
C LEU A 257 -5.38 21.95 -17.57
N PHE A 258 -6.27 22.25 -16.62
CA PHE A 258 -7.16 23.42 -16.61
C PHE A 258 -6.76 24.33 -15.44
N ILE A 259 -5.76 25.17 -15.71
CA ILE A 259 -5.06 25.99 -14.72
C ILE A 259 -5.91 27.15 -14.22
N GLY A 260 -5.92 27.41 -12.91
CA GLY A 260 -6.84 28.38 -12.30
C GLY A 260 -6.68 29.84 -12.75
N LYS A 261 -5.57 30.19 -13.42
CA LYS A 261 -5.38 31.50 -14.10
C LYS A 261 -6.23 31.64 -15.38
N GLU A 262 -6.83 30.55 -15.85
CA GLU A 262 -7.74 30.47 -17.00
C GLU A 262 -9.21 30.27 -16.58
N LEU A 263 -9.49 30.16 -15.27
CA LEU A 263 -10.84 30.04 -14.71
C LEU A 263 -11.57 31.38 -14.81
N VAL A 264 -12.70 31.40 -15.53
CA VAL A 264 -13.53 32.59 -15.76
C VAL A 264 -14.66 32.67 -14.73
N VAL A 265 -15.34 31.54 -14.46
CA VAL A 265 -16.42 31.43 -13.47
C VAL A 265 -16.38 30.08 -12.76
N ARG A 266 -16.59 30.08 -11.44
CA ARG A 266 -16.90 28.91 -10.62
C ARG A 266 -18.22 29.18 -9.89
N GLN A 267 -19.27 28.44 -10.17
CA GLN A 267 -20.60 28.64 -9.59
C GLN A 267 -21.24 27.28 -9.27
N GLY A 268 -21.27 26.89 -8.00
CA GLY A 268 -21.64 25.54 -7.59
C GLY A 268 -20.71 24.48 -8.20
N ASN A 269 -21.27 23.57 -8.99
CA ASN A 269 -20.56 22.52 -9.71
C ASN A 269 -20.17 22.92 -11.16
N LEU A 270 -20.40 24.17 -11.56
CA LEU A 270 -20.05 24.71 -12.87
C LEU A 270 -18.67 25.36 -12.82
N TRP A 271 -17.74 24.90 -13.67
CA TRP A 271 -16.38 25.45 -13.79
C TRP A 271 -16.10 25.84 -15.25
N LEU A 272 -16.11 27.14 -15.53
CA LEU A 272 -15.91 27.70 -16.86
C LEU A 272 -14.46 28.19 -17.02
N PHE A 273 -13.73 27.62 -17.97
CA PHE A 273 -12.36 28.01 -18.32
C PHE A 273 -12.28 28.64 -19.71
N LYS A 274 -11.30 29.53 -19.89
CA LYS A 274 -10.86 30.08 -21.18
C LYS A 274 -9.38 29.69 -21.40
N PRO A 275 -9.10 28.45 -21.85
CA PRO A 275 -7.73 27.95 -21.91
C PRO A 275 -6.87 28.59 -23.01
N ASN A 276 -5.58 28.75 -22.73
CA ASN A 276 -4.59 29.16 -23.71
C ASN A 276 -4.37 28.03 -24.72
N LEU A 277 -4.97 28.16 -25.90
CA LEU A 277 -4.93 27.12 -26.93
C LEU A 277 -3.53 26.77 -27.44
N HIS A 278 -2.50 27.60 -27.23
CA HIS A 278 -1.12 27.21 -27.52
C HIS A 278 -0.59 26.25 -26.45
N GLN A 279 -0.69 26.64 -25.18
CA GLN A 279 -0.24 25.80 -24.06
C GLN A 279 -1.03 24.49 -23.97
N LEU A 280 -2.34 24.54 -24.22
CA LEU A 280 -3.21 23.35 -24.26
C LEU A 280 -2.82 22.39 -25.39
N ARG A 281 -2.49 22.89 -26.60
CA ARG A 281 -1.98 22.06 -27.71
C ARG A 281 -0.66 21.38 -27.37
N GLN A 282 0.23 22.04 -26.62
CA GLN A 282 1.46 21.42 -26.13
C GLN A 282 1.14 20.35 -25.08
N LYS A 283 0.30 20.65 -24.08
CA LYS A 283 -0.10 19.74 -23.01
C LYS A 283 -0.75 18.45 -23.52
N VAL A 284 -1.62 18.50 -24.54
CA VAL A 284 -2.29 17.28 -25.08
C VAL A 284 -1.44 16.41 -26.03
N GLN A 285 -0.21 16.84 -26.35
CA GLN A 285 0.77 16.05 -27.13
C GLN A 285 1.69 15.19 -26.23
N LEU A 286 1.68 15.43 -24.93
CA LEU A 286 2.49 14.71 -23.94
C LEU A 286 1.89 13.32 -23.65
N PRO A 287 2.65 12.41 -22.99
CA PRO A 287 2.12 11.15 -22.48
C PRO A 287 0.85 11.36 -21.65
N ILE A 288 -0.13 10.47 -21.81
CA ILE A 288 -1.41 10.55 -21.09
C ILE A 288 -1.31 10.27 -19.58
N GLY A 289 -0.15 9.80 -19.12
CA GLY A 289 0.22 9.53 -17.73
C GLY A 289 1.70 9.17 -17.62
N SER A 290 2.15 8.76 -16.44
CA SER A 290 3.57 8.48 -16.14
C SER A 290 4.12 7.16 -16.73
N CYS A 291 3.36 6.51 -17.63
CA CYS A 291 3.72 5.31 -18.41
C CYS A 291 4.79 5.54 -19.49
N ALA A 292 5.11 6.79 -19.83
CA ALA A 292 6.21 7.14 -20.71
C ALA A 292 6.99 8.35 -20.15
N LEU A 293 8.28 8.43 -20.50
CA LEU A 293 9.09 9.59 -20.17
C LEU A 293 8.63 10.80 -21.00
N THR A 294 8.56 11.95 -20.35
CA THR A 294 8.18 13.23 -20.99
C THR A 294 9.42 13.99 -21.48
N VAL A 295 10.62 13.61 -21.03
CA VAL A 295 11.92 14.13 -21.50
C VAL A 295 12.81 12.96 -21.92
N PRO A 296 13.27 12.87 -23.18
CA PRO A 296 14.25 11.86 -23.60
C PRO A 296 15.64 12.20 -23.03
N LEU A 297 16.40 11.19 -22.62
CA LEU A 297 17.68 11.39 -21.90
C LEU A 297 18.77 12.09 -22.71
N LYS A 298 18.68 12.01 -24.03
CA LYS A 298 19.55 12.69 -24.99
C LYS A 298 18.85 13.92 -25.59
N ALA A 299 18.15 14.67 -24.74
CA ALA A 299 17.69 16.01 -25.03
C ALA A 299 18.85 16.84 -25.60
N LYS A 300 18.68 17.42 -26.79
CA LYS A 300 19.76 18.13 -27.49
C LYS A 300 20.11 19.42 -26.76
N ASP A 301 21.39 19.77 -26.69
CA ASP A 301 21.93 20.95 -25.97
C ASP A 301 21.54 22.33 -26.58
N THR A 302 20.42 22.42 -27.31
CA THR A 302 19.99 23.59 -28.08
C THR A 302 18.54 23.99 -27.78
N PHE A 303 18.22 24.20 -26.50
CA PHE A 303 16.96 24.83 -26.08
C PHE A 303 17.09 26.36 -26.07
N TYR A 304 17.25 26.95 -27.26
CA TYR A 304 17.23 28.41 -27.43
C TYR A 304 15.79 28.94 -27.27
N SER A 305 15.38 29.19 -26.02
CA SER A 305 14.12 29.88 -25.75
C SER A 305 14.21 31.32 -26.26
N ALA A 306 13.45 31.64 -27.31
CA ALA A 306 13.59 32.90 -28.08
C ALA A 306 13.01 34.15 -27.38
N SER A 307 12.78 34.09 -26.06
CA SER A 307 12.23 35.18 -25.26
C SER A 307 12.80 35.13 -23.84
N ALA A 308 12.92 36.30 -23.20
CA ALA A 308 13.31 36.41 -21.80
C ALA A 308 12.14 36.03 -20.88
N LYS A 309 11.95 34.72 -20.68
CA LYS A 309 10.98 34.16 -19.73
C LYS A 309 11.43 34.39 -18.28
N ARG A 310 10.47 34.64 -17.37
CA ARG A 310 10.75 34.85 -15.94
C ARG A 310 10.85 33.48 -15.27
N GLU A 311 12.07 32.97 -15.13
CA GLU A 311 12.35 31.58 -14.73
C GLU A 311 13.36 31.51 -13.58
N ALA A 312 13.05 30.72 -12.54
CA ALA A 312 13.87 30.59 -11.34
C ALA A 312 13.96 29.15 -10.79
N TYR A 313 15.06 28.84 -10.11
CA TYR A 313 15.12 27.72 -9.18
C TYR A 313 14.57 28.17 -7.83
N ALA A 314 13.71 27.36 -7.21
CA ALA A 314 13.06 27.67 -5.94
C ALA A 314 13.42 26.63 -4.86
N THR A 315 13.64 27.07 -3.62
CA THR A 315 13.72 26.19 -2.45
C THR A 315 13.09 26.83 -1.21
N ILE A 316 12.90 26.08 -0.12
CA ILE A 316 12.17 26.52 1.09
C ILE A 316 12.85 26.02 2.37
N LEU A 317 12.99 26.90 3.38
CA LEU A 317 13.65 26.59 4.65
C LEU A 317 12.80 26.91 5.90
N HIS A 318 12.68 25.92 6.79
CA HIS A 318 12.03 26.04 8.11
C HIS A 318 12.96 25.79 9.30
N SER A 319 14.26 25.59 9.05
CA SER A 319 15.28 25.52 10.10
C SER A 319 16.64 25.94 9.58
N ALA A 320 17.18 27.01 10.16
CA ALA A 320 18.50 27.52 9.81
C ALA A 320 19.60 26.49 10.06
N ASN A 321 19.50 25.79 11.20
CA ASN A 321 20.51 24.88 11.74
C ASN A 321 20.77 23.65 10.88
N PHE A 322 19.77 23.18 10.14
CA PHE A 322 19.86 21.93 9.37
C PHE A 322 20.08 22.12 7.88
N TYR A 323 19.65 23.25 7.28
CA TYR A 323 19.56 23.35 5.81
C TYR A 323 20.13 24.63 5.17
N VAL A 324 20.60 25.66 5.92
CA VAL A 324 21.20 26.87 5.31
C VAL A 324 22.48 26.54 4.55
N CYS A 325 23.37 25.72 5.12
CA CYS A 325 24.57 25.23 4.42
C CYS A 325 24.21 24.43 3.15
N GLY A 326 23.17 23.59 3.22
CA GLY A 326 22.64 22.84 2.09
C GLY A 326 22.19 23.76 0.96
N ALA A 327 21.32 24.74 1.26
CA ALA A 327 20.83 25.72 0.28
C ALA A 327 21.95 26.59 -0.32
N ILE A 328 22.96 27.01 0.47
CA ILE A 328 24.13 27.74 -0.05
C ILE A 328 24.93 26.87 -1.04
N THR A 329 25.14 25.59 -0.71
CA THR A 329 25.86 24.64 -1.58
C THR A 329 25.03 24.24 -2.81
N ALA A 330 23.70 24.20 -2.69
CA ALA A 330 22.78 23.98 -3.81
C ALA A 330 22.85 25.15 -4.81
N ALA A 331 22.84 26.40 -4.35
CA ALA A 331 23.06 27.57 -5.21
C ALA A 331 24.41 27.53 -5.93
N GLN A 332 25.49 27.20 -5.21
CA GLN A 332 26.80 26.98 -5.82
C GLN A 332 26.73 25.90 -6.91
N SER A 333 26.05 24.78 -6.67
CA SER A 333 25.92 23.70 -7.65
C SER A 333 25.18 24.14 -8.92
N ILE A 334 24.08 24.91 -8.80
CA ILE A 334 23.33 25.47 -9.93
C ILE A 334 24.21 26.40 -10.78
N ARG A 335 25.06 27.22 -10.14
CA ARG A 335 26.00 28.12 -10.83
C ARG A 335 27.18 27.37 -11.46
N MET A 336 27.72 26.35 -10.80
CA MET A 336 28.76 25.47 -11.36
C MET A 336 28.23 24.63 -12.54
N ALA A 337 26.97 24.25 -12.52
CA ALA A 337 26.24 23.66 -13.63
C ALA A 337 25.90 24.65 -14.77
N GLY A 338 26.35 25.92 -14.67
CA GLY A 338 26.25 26.92 -15.73
C GLY A 338 24.88 27.60 -15.87
N SER A 339 23.93 27.37 -14.97
CA SER A 339 22.62 28.04 -15.05
C SER A 339 22.72 29.51 -14.66
N THR A 340 22.12 30.37 -15.48
CA THR A 340 22.04 31.84 -15.30
C THR A 340 20.72 32.30 -14.70
N ARG A 341 19.80 31.37 -14.40
CA ARG A 341 18.44 31.68 -13.94
C ARG A 341 18.41 32.29 -12.53
N ASP A 342 17.27 32.85 -12.15
CA ASP A 342 17.11 33.37 -10.80
C ASP A 342 17.14 32.25 -9.76
N LEU A 343 17.59 32.57 -8.55
CA LEU A 343 17.55 31.67 -7.39
C LEU A 343 16.62 32.31 -6.36
N VAL A 344 15.59 31.59 -5.92
CA VAL A 344 14.54 32.08 -5.02
C VAL A 344 14.45 31.17 -3.80
N ILE A 345 14.51 31.76 -2.61
CA ILE A 345 14.39 31.01 -1.35
C ILE A 345 13.26 31.56 -0.47
N LEU A 346 12.35 30.66 -0.10
CA LEU A 346 11.26 30.95 0.81
C LEU A 346 11.73 30.65 2.24
N VAL A 347 11.62 31.63 3.13
CA VAL A 347 12.10 31.53 4.52
C VAL A 347 11.08 32.11 5.49
N ASP A 348 10.99 31.53 6.68
CA ASP A 348 10.24 32.13 7.79
C ASP A 348 11.17 32.83 8.80
N ASP A 349 10.57 33.37 9.85
CA ASP A 349 11.25 34.21 10.84
C ASP A 349 12.24 33.44 11.75
N SER A 350 12.26 32.10 11.70
CA SER A 350 13.32 31.30 12.34
C SER A 350 14.68 31.43 11.63
N ILE A 351 14.68 31.85 10.36
CA ILE A 351 15.91 32.08 9.59
C ILE A 351 16.42 33.48 9.93
N THR A 352 17.33 33.58 10.89
CA THR A 352 17.84 34.87 11.40
C THR A 352 18.61 35.66 10.33
N GLU A 353 18.73 36.97 10.52
CA GLU A 353 19.36 37.88 9.54
C GLU A 353 20.82 37.49 9.19
N HIS A 354 21.55 36.88 10.14
CA HIS A 354 22.87 36.30 9.86
C HIS A 354 22.80 35.25 8.73
N HIS A 355 21.87 34.30 8.81
CA HIS A 355 21.66 33.28 7.80
C HIS A 355 21.12 33.86 6.49
N ARG A 356 20.22 34.86 6.57
CA ARG A 356 19.72 35.60 5.40
C ARG A 356 20.87 36.27 4.63
N SER A 357 21.81 36.91 5.34
CA SER A 357 23.00 37.50 4.70
C SER A 357 23.86 36.47 3.96
N GLY A 358 23.97 35.24 4.47
CA GLY A 358 24.67 34.13 3.81
C GLY A 358 23.95 33.61 2.57
N LEU A 359 22.63 33.44 2.66
CA LEU A 359 21.78 33.03 1.53
C LEU A 359 21.82 34.07 0.39
N ALA A 360 21.69 35.36 0.73
CA ALA A 360 21.79 36.46 -0.24
C ALA A 360 23.18 36.52 -0.89
N ALA A 361 24.25 36.34 -0.11
CA ALA A 361 25.63 36.29 -0.63
C ALA A 361 25.93 35.05 -1.49
N ALA A 362 25.17 33.95 -1.33
CA ALA A 362 25.18 32.81 -2.24
C ALA A 362 24.31 33.02 -3.51
N GLY A 363 23.62 34.17 -3.62
CA GLY A 363 22.83 34.56 -4.78
C GLY A 363 21.32 34.27 -4.69
N TRP A 364 20.80 33.83 -3.54
CA TRP A 364 19.36 33.63 -3.34
C TRP A 364 18.63 34.96 -3.14
N LYS A 365 17.56 35.19 -3.92
CA LYS A 365 16.53 36.20 -3.64
C LYS A 365 15.63 35.67 -2.51
N ILE A 366 15.52 36.42 -1.42
CA ILE A 366 14.90 35.96 -0.18
C ILE A 366 13.45 36.44 -0.08
N TYR A 367 12.52 35.50 0.08
CA TYR A 367 11.08 35.75 0.24
C TYR A 367 10.65 35.32 1.64
N SER A 368 10.29 36.29 2.49
CA SER A 368 9.71 36.01 3.81
C SER A 368 8.29 35.43 3.66
N ILE A 369 8.03 34.30 4.30
CA ILE A 369 6.73 33.61 4.27
C ILE A 369 6.21 33.31 5.68
N GLN A 370 4.90 33.39 5.86
CA GLN A 370 4.22 32.76 6.98
C GLN A 370 4.09 31.26 6.71
N ARG A 371 4.53 30.43 7.67
CA ARG A 371 4.37 28.97 7.60
C ARG A 371 2.90 28.58 7.44
N ILE A 372 2.64 27.46 6.78
CA ILE A 372 1.33 26.83 6.68
C ILE A 372 1.39 25.53 7.48
N ARG A 373 0.56 25.43 8.53
CA ARG A 373 0.46 24.22 9.33
C ARG A 373 -0.32 23.16 8.56
N ASN A 374 0.15 21.92 8.58
CA ASN A 374 -0.65 20.76 8.22
C ASN A 374 -1.72 20.55 9.32
N PRO A 375 -3.03 20.64 9.02
CA PRO A 375 -4.08 20.47 10.01
C PRO A 375 -4.17 19.04 10.57
N LYS A 376 -3.61 18.05 9.85
CA LYS A 376 -3.64 16.61 10.20
C LYS A 376 -2.33 16.11 10.83
N ALA A 377 -1.37 17.01 11.12
CA ALA A 377 -0.14 16.70 11.84
C ALA A 377 -0.28 16.95 13.35
N GLU A 378 0.37 16.11 14.15
CA GLU A 378 0.58 16.34 15.59
C GLU A 378 1.44 17.59 15.83
N ALA A 379 1.39 18.16 17.04
CA ALA A 379 2.22 19.30 17.39
C ALA A 379 3.71 18.90 17.44
N GLU A 380 4.61 19.79 16.99
CA GLU A 380 6.07 19.57 16.96
C GLU A 380 6.55 18.41 16.06
N ALA A 381 5.64 17.70 15.37
CA ALA A 381 5.97 16.64 14.43
C ALA A 381 6.72 17.17 13.20
N TYR A 382 7.62 16.37 12.63
CA TYR A 382 8.50 16.79 11.53
C TYR A 382 7.75 17.34 10.30
N ASN A 383 6.52 16.85 10.07
CA ASN A 383 5.63 17.19 8.97
C ASN A 383 4.66 18.35 9.28
N GLU A 384 4.70 18.93 10.48
CA GLU A 384 3.77 19.97 10.93
C GLU A 384 3.75 21.19 10.01
N TRP A 385 4.90 21.57 9.44
CA TRP A 385 5.05 22.80 8.66
C TRP A 385 5.29 22.57 7.16
N ASN A 386 5.31 21.31 6.71
CA ASN A 386 5.62 20.93 5.31
C ASN A 386 4.66 21.57 4.29
N TYR A 387 3.40 21.80 4.64
CA TYR A 387 2.42 22.43 3.76
C TYR A 387 2.79 23.88 3.40
N SER A 388 3.78 24.50 4.06
CA SER A 388 4.40 25.75 3.62
C SER A 388 4.96 25.68 2.19
N LYS A 389 5.26 24.47 1.68
CA LYS A 389 5.65 24.23 0.27
C LYS A 389 4.57 24.71 -0.73
N PHE A 390 3.31 24.87 -0.32
CA PHE A 390 2.27 25.46 -1.16
C PHE A 390 2.54 26.94 -1.49
N ARG A 391 3.37 27.65 -0.70
CA ARG A 391 3.78 29.04 -0.97
C ARG A 391 4.52 29.20 -2.31
N LEU A 392 5.07 28.12 -2.88
CA LEU A 392 5.68 28.11 -4.22
C LEU A 392 4.74 28.64 -5.31
N TRP A 393 3.43 28.37 -5.21
CA TRP A 393 2.43 28.89 -6.14
C TRP A 393 2.15 30.40 -6.00
N GLN A 394 2.72 31.06 -5.00
CA GLN A 394 2.59 32.52 -4.83
C GLN A 394 3.71 33.32 -5.51
N LEU A 395 4.75 32.66 -6.06
CA LEU A 395 5.86 33.26 -6.81
C LEU A 395 5.45 33.76 -8.22
N THR A 396 4.36 34.50 -8.32
CA THR A 396 3.71 34.92 -9.58
C THR A 396 4.48 35.98 -10.39
N GLU A 397 5.56 36.51 -9.81
CA GLU A 397 6.60 37.26 -10.51
C GLU A 397 7.45 36.38 -11.47
N TYR A 398 7.33 35.05 -11.40
CA TYR A 398 7.87 34.09 -12.36
C TYR A 398 6.77 33.41 -13.20
N ASP A 399 7.10 33.06 -14.44
CA ASP A 399 6.23 32.30 -15.35
C ASP A 399 6.28 30.79 -15.04
N LYS A 400 7.42 30.32 -14.53
CA LYS A 400 7.70 28.93 -14.16
C LYS A 400 8.87 28.83 -13.20
N ILE A 401 8.84 27.85 -12.30
CA ILE A 401 9.95 27.55 -11.39
C ILE A 401 10.32 26.06 -11.45
N ILE A 402 11.61 25.76 -11.23
CA ILE A 402 12.07 24.42 -10.85
C ILE A 402 12.26 24.43 -9.34
N PHE A 403 11.39 23.74 -8.61
CA PHE A 403 11.59 23.51 -7.18
C PHE A 403 12.65 22.43 -6.96
N ILE A 404 13.55 22.67 -6.00
CA ILE A 404 14.46 21.66 -5.43
C ILE A 404 14.45 21.71 -3.90
N ASP A 405 14.50 20.55 -3.22
CA ASP A 405 14.78 20.52 -1.78
C ASP A 405 16.25 20.92 -1.49
N ALA A 406 16.52 21.44 -0.30
CA ALA A 406 17.81 22.06 0.07
C ALA A 406 18.97 21.06 0.34
N ASP A 407 18.77 19.78 0.05
CA ASP A 407 19.71 18.68 0.24
C ASP A 407 20.08 17.95 -1.07
N MET A 408 19.99 18.68 -2.17
CA MET A 408 20.40 18.22 -3.50
C MET A 408 21.62 18.99 -4.02
N LEU A 409 22.33 18.37 -4.97
CA LEU A 409 23.31 19.02 -5.81
C LEU A 409 22.89 18.90 -7.27
N ILE A 410 22.91 20.04 -7.98
CA ILE A 410 22.78 20.11 -9.43
C ILE A 410 24.18 19.91 -10.02
N LEU A 411 24.41 18.74 -10.59
CA LEU A 411 25.71 18.32 -11.14
C LEU A 411 25.83 18.64 -12.64
N ARG A 412 24.70 18.84 -13.33
CA ARG A 412 24.61 19.25 -14.74
C ARG A 412 23.44 20.22 -14.91
N ASN A 413 23.48 21.07 -15.93
CA ASN A 413 22.40 22.01 -16.23
C ASN A 413 21.06 21.27 -16.45
N ILE A 414 19.99 21.73 -15.80
CA ILE A 414 18.62 21.22 -16.00
C ILE A 414 17.64 22.31 -16.46
N ASP A 415 18.13 23.41 -17.05
CA ASP A 415 17.29 24.53 -17.50
C ASP A 415 16.33 24.13 -18.64
N PHE A 416 16.56 23.01 -19.33
CA PHE A 416 15.59 22.44 -20.29
C PHE A 416 14.27 22.01 -19.61
N LEU A 417 14.28 21.74 -18.29
CA LEU A 417 13.04 21.46 -17.55
C LEU A 417 12.10 22.66 -17.50
N PHE A 418 12.58 23.89 -17.74
CA PHE A 418 11.71 25.06 -17.89
C PHE A 418 10.84 25.04 -19.16
N GLU A 419 11.04 24.13 -20.11
CA GLU A 419 10.08 23.91 -21.20
C GLU A 419 8.94 22.94 -20.81
N MET A 420 9.07 22.19 -19.72
CA MET A 420 8.12 21.15 -19.28
C MET A 420 6.92 21.73 -18.51
N PRO A 421 5.74 21.09 -18.51
CA PRO A 421 4.56 21.60 -17.80
C PRO A 421 4.61 21.34 -16.29
N GLU A 422 3.73 22.01 -15.56
CA GLU A 422 3.31 21.55 -14.24
C GLU A 422 2.48 20.25 -14.34
N ILE A 423 2.54 19.29 -13.41
CA ILE A 423 3.73 18.91 -12.63
C ILE A 423 4.59 18.02 -13.53
N SER A 424 5.89 18.30 -13.60
CA SER A 424 6.90 17.37 -14.11
C SER A 424 7.86 17.02 -12.99
N ALA A 425 8.02 15.72 -12.71
CA ALA A 425 8.75 15.19 -11.55
C ALA A 425 9.23 13.75 -11.80
N THR A 426 10.11 13.23 -10.96
CA THR A 426 10.57 11.83 -11.03
C THR A 426 9.61 10.87 -10.34
N GLY A 427 9.63 9.60 -10.74
CA GLY A 427 8.91 8.54 -10.04
C GLY A 427 9.33 8.38 -8.57
N ASN A 428 8.41 7.84 -7.79
CA ASN A 428 8.58 7.36 -6.42
C ASN A 428 7.97 5.93 -6.36
N ASN A 429 7.73 5.38 -5.17
CA ASN A 429 7.02 4.09 -5.04
C ASN A 429 5.56 4.20 -5.54
N ALA A 430 5.03 3.11 -6.10
CA ALA A 430 3.70 3.05 -6.72
C ALA A 430 3.45 4.13 -7.80
N THR A 431 2.20 4.58 -7.95
CA THR A 431 1.73 5.43 -9.06
C THR A 431 2.08 6.93 -8.92
N LEU A 432 3.11 7.23 -8.11
CA LEU A 432 3.30 8.50 -7.41
C LEU A 432 4.63 9.18 -7.77
N PHE A 433 4.68 10.51 -7.66
CA PHE A 433 5.90 11.30 -7.90
C PHE A 433 6.62 11.70 -6.61
N ASN A 434 7.95 11.88 -6.71
CA ASN A 434 8.77 12.45 -5.65
C ASN A 434 8.69 13.98 -5.71
N SER A 435 8.42 14.63 -4.57
CA SER A 435 8.20 16.09 -4.51
C SER A 435 9.47 16.93 -4.35
N GLY A 436 10.65 16.29 -4.38
CA GLY A 436 11.92 16.98 -4.16
C GLY A 436 12.49 17.66 -5.39
N VAL A 437 12.10 17.25 -6.60
CA VAL A 437 12.35 17.99 -7.85
C VAL A 437 11.04 18.09 -8.60
N MET A 438 10.52 19.31 -8.77
CA MET A 438 9.23 19.57 -9.41
C MET A 438 9.28 20.80 -10.30
N VAL A 439 8.73 20.69 -11.52
CA VAL A 439 8.41 21.85 -12.36
C VAL A 439 7.01 22.37 -11.99
N VAL A 440 6.90 23.67 -11.68
CA VAL A 440 5.69 24.33 -11.18
C VAL A 440 5.40 25.61 -11.98
N GLU A 441 4.12 25.90 -12.21
CA GLU A 441 3.62 27.13 -12.85
C GLU A 441 2.92 28.02 -11.79
N PRO A 442 3.60 29.01 -11.17
CA PRO A 442 3.02 29.77 -10.06
C PRO A 442 1.70 30.46 -10.41
N SER A 443 0.70 30.30 -9.54
CA SER A 443 -0.56 31.04 -9.61
C SER A 443 -1.25 31.11 -8.24
N ASN A 444 -1.62 32.32 -7.82
CA ASN A 444 -2.41 32.52 -6.61
C ASN A 444 -3.77 31.80 -6.66
N SER A 445 -4.35 31.55 -7.84
CA SER A 445 -5.56 30.71 -7.98
C SER A 445 -5.33 29.27 -7.50
N THR A 446 -4.16 28.72 -7.81
CA THR A 446 -3.79 27.34 -7.51
C THR A 446 -3.36 27.24 -6.04
N PHE A 447 -2.69 28.27 -5.52
CA PHE A 447 -2.48 28.41 -4.08
C PHE A 447 -3.81 28.38 -3.30
N GLN A 448 -4.82 29.17 -3.72
CA GLN A 448 -6.13 29.14 -3.05
C GLN A 448 -6.83 27.79 -3.20
N LEU A 449 -6.72 27.10 -4.35
CA LEU A 449 -7.25 25.73 -4.50
C LEU A 449 -6.64 24.75 -3.48
N LEU A 450 -5.32 24.84 -3.22
CA LEU A 450 -4.63 24.03 -2.21
C LEU A 450 -5.07 24.41 -0.77
N MET A 451 -5.36 25.68 -0.52
CA MET A 451 -5.82 26.16 0.78
C MET A 451 -7.30 25.82 1.06
N ASP A 452 -8.19 25.97 0.08
CA ASP A 452 -9.62 25.60 0.15
C ASP A 452 -9.78 24.14 0.63
N HIS A 453 -9.01 23.23 0.05
CA HIS A 453 -9.13 21.78 0.27
C HIS A 453 -8.13 21.24 1.30
N ILE A 454 -7.45 22.10 2.07
CA ILE A 454 -6.38 21.73 3.03
C ILE A 454 -6.86 20.75 4.12
N ASN A 455 -8.15 20.86 4.49
CA ASN A 455 -8.81 20.02 5.48
C ASN A 455 -9.50 18.80 4.87
N GLU A 456 -9.97 18.89 3.61
CA GLU A 456 -10.64 17.79 2.92
C GLU A 456 -9.62 16.70 2.54
N ILE A 457 -8.62 17.05 1.72
CA ILE A 457 -7.68 16.08 1.15
C ILE A 457 -6.80 15.46 2.24
N VAL A 458 -6.64 14.13 2.20
CA VAL A 458 -5.83 13.36 3.13
C VAL A 458 -4.51 13.00 2.46
N SER A 459 -3.40 13.52 2.97
CA SER A 459 -2.06 13.15 2.51
C SER A 459 -1.74 11.69 2.87
N TYR A 460 -1.41 10.85 1.89
CA TYR A 460 -1.18 9.41 2.10
C TYR A 460 0.00 9.09 3.04
N ASN A 461 0.95 10.02 3.20
CA ASN A 461 2.10 9.92 4.11
C ASN A 461 2.11 11.01 5.19
N GLY A 462 1.04 11.78 5.33
CA GLY A 462 0.98 12.94 6.23
C GLY A 462 1.89 14.12 5.85
N GLY A 463 2.63 14.08 4.74
CA GLY A 463 3.52 15.14 4.28
C GLY A 463 2.97 15.96 3.11
N ASP A 464 3.71 16.97 2.68
CA ASP A 464 3.45 17.76 1.47
C ASP A 464 3.40 16.87 0.22
N GLN A 465 4.35 15.96 0.05
CA GLN A 465 4.39 15.03 -1.09
C GLN A 465 3.08 14.25 -1.23
N GLY A 466 2.54 13.73 -0.13
CA GLY A 466 1.31 12.97 -0.16
C GLY A 466 0.09 13.80 -0.48
N TYR A 467 0.05 15.06 -0.03
CA TYR A 467 -1.03 15.99 -0.40
C TYR A 467 -0.97 16.34 -1.90
N LEU A 468 0.21 16.70 -2.39
CA LEU A 468 0.42 17.06 -3.79
C LEU A 468 0.13 15.90 -4.74
N ASN A 469 0.39 14.65 -4.33
CA ASN A 469 0.06 13.45 -5.12
C ASN A 469 -1.45 13.12 -5.18
N GLU A 470 -2.28 13.64 -4.26
CA GLU A 470 -3.76 13.53 -4.36
C GLU A 470 -4.36 14.64 -5.23
N VAL A 471 -3.70 15.81 -5.33
CA VAL A 471 -4.13 16.96 -6.14
C VAL A 471 -3.67 16.86 -7.60
N TYR A 472 -2.39 16.56 -7.83
CA TYR A 472 -1.76 16.53 -9.15
C TYR A 472 -1.65 15.09 -9.67
N THR A 473 -2.81 14.44 -9.86
CA THR A 473 -2.84 13.05 -10.32
C THR A 473 -2.42 12.88 -11.78
N TRP A 474 -2.59 13.91 -12.63
CA TRP A 474 -2.02 13.97 -13.98
C TRP A 474 -0.63 14.63 -13.93
N TRP A 475 0.42 13.81 -13.85
CA TRP A 475 1.82 14.26 -13.73
C TRP A 475 2.74 13.60 -14.76
N HIS A 476 3.81 14.32 -15.10
CA HIS A 476 4.72 13.99 -16.20
C HIS A 476 6.04 13.44 -15.66
N ARG A 477 6.41 12.22 -16.08
CA ARG A 477 7.63 11.57 -15.59
C ARG A 477 8.87 12.07 -16.31
N ILE A 478 9.86 12.55 -15.53
CA ILE A 478 11.20 12.88 -16.01
C ILE A 478 12.20 11.78 -15.59
N PRO A 479 13.36 11.64 -16.27
CA PRO A 479 14.30 10.55 -16.01
C PRO A 479 14.88 10.53 -14.59
N LYS A 480 15.29 9.35 -14.13
CA LYS A 480 15.75 9.14 -12.74
C LYS A 480 17.02 9.90 -12.39
N HIS A 481 17.91 10.10 -13.36
CA HIS A 481 19.08 10.96 -13.25
C HIS A 481 18.78 12.44 -12.90
N MET A 482 17.50 12.88 -12.96
CA MET A 482 17.06 14.23 -12.56
C MET A 482 16.69 14.36 -11.08
N ASN A 483 16.70 13.27 -10.30
CA ASN A 483 16.47 13.27 -8.84
C ASN A 483 17.06 11.97 -8.26
N PHE A 484 18.36 11.73 -8.49
CA PHE A 484 18.96 10.44 -8.18
C PHE A 484 19.30 10.35 -6.68
N LEU A 485 18.61 9.46 -5.97
CA LEU A 485 18.73 9.32 -4.52
C LEU A 485 20.09 8.71 -4.12
N LYS A 486 20.75 9.29 -3.11
CA LYS A 486 21.88 8.69 -2.37
C LYS A 486 21.34 7.57 -1.48
N HIS A 487 20.96 6.45 -2.10
CA HIS A 487 20.42 5.28 -1.42
C HIS A 487 20.86 4.00 -2.10
N PHE A 488 21.46 3.10 -1.33
CA PHE A 488 21.65 1.72 -1.68
C PHE A 488 20.45 0.96 -1.12
N TRP A 489 19.61 0.41 -2.00
CA TRP A 489 18.63 -0.54 -1.53
C TRP A 489 19.44 -1.72 -1.00
N GLU A 490 19.26 -2.04 0.27
CA GLU A 490 18.64 -3.30 0.64
C GLU A 490 18.51 -4.29 -0.54
N GLY A 491 19.61 -4.97 -0.89
CA GLY A 491 19.62 -5.98 -1.93
C GLY A 491 19.93 -5.56 -3.37
N ASP A 492 20.36 -4.31 -3.61
CA ASP A 492 21.17 -3.99 -4.79
C ASP A 492 22.32 -5.02 -4.88
N GLU A 493 22.44 -5.72 -6.00
CA GLU A 493 23.58 -6.62 -6.28
C GLU A 493 24.91 -5.84 -6.27
N PRO A 494 26.07 -6.49 -6.04
CA PRO A 494 27.37 -5.83 -5.96
C PRO A 494 27.68 -4.89 -7.14
N GLU A 495 27.28 -5.30 -8.36
CA GLU A 495 27.41 -4.53 -9.59
C GLU A 495 26.53 -3.27 -9.58
N ILE A 496 25.32 -3.34 -9.02
CA ILE A 496 24.41 -2.19 -8.86
C ILE A 496 24.98 -1.22 -7.82
N LYS A 497 25.49 -1.72 -6.69
CA LYS A 497 26.15 -0.90 -5.67
C LYS A 497 27.42 -0.24 -6.22
N GLN A 498 28.21 -0.95 -7.03
CA GLN A 498 29.37 -0.39 -7.71
C GLN A 498 28.97 0.66 -8.76
N MET A 499 27.90 0.42 -9.53
CA MET A 499 27.38 1.36 -10.52
C MET A 499 26.85 2.65 -9.87
N LYS A 500 26.04 2.56 -8.80
CA LYS A 500 25.61 3.71 -8.00
C LYS A 500 26.81 4.50 -7.46
N THR A 501 27.77 3.80 -6.85
CA THR A 501 29.01 4.40 -6.31
C THR A 501 29.81 5.12 -7.40
N ARG A 502 29.87 4.55 -8.62
CA ARG A 502 30.48 5.20 -9.79
C ARG A 502 29.69 6.44 -10.23
N LEU A 503 28.37 6.36 -10.33
CA LEU A 503 27.51 7.49 -10.73
C LEU A 503 27.65 8.68 -9.77
N PHE A 504 27.81 8.44 -8.46
CA PHE A 504 28.01 9.48 -7.44
C PHE A 504 29.32 10.26 -7.55
N GLY A 505 30.33 9.77 -8.29
CA GLY A 505 31.68 10.37 -8.32
C GLY A 505 32.39 10.39 -9.66
N THR A 506 31.71 10.04 -10.76
CA THR A 506 32.28 10.13 -12.12
C THR A 506 32.44 11.59 -12.53
N ASP A 507 33.51 11.88 -13.25
CA ASP A 507 33.86 13.21 -13.76
C ASP A 507 34.23 13.08 -15.26
N PRO A 508 33.54 13.76 -16.20
CA PRO A 508 32.37 14.62 -16.00
C PRO A 508 31.16 13.86 -15.41
N PRO A 509 30.28 14.54 -14.65
CA PRO A 509 29.13 13.90 -14.03
C PRO A 509 28.16 13.32 -15.07
N ILE A 510 27.59 12.15 -14.74
CA ILE A 510 26.55 11.49 -15.54
C ILE A 510 25.16 11.95 -15.07
N LEU A 511 24.94 11.85 -13.74
CA LEU A 511 23.76 12.34 -13.04
C LEU A 511 23.55 13.84 -13.30
N TYR A 512 22.30 14.28 -13.41
CA TYR A 512 21.97 15.71 -13.42
C TYR A 512 21.75 16.24 -12.00
N VAL A 513 21.08 15.46 -11.14
CA VAL A 513 20.82 15.80 -9.74
C VAL A 513 21.14 14.63 -8.83
N LEU A 514 21.81 14.90 -7.70
CA LEU A 514 22.10 13.93 -6.64
C LEU A 514 21.48 14.43 -5.32
N HIS A 515 20.56 13.62 -4.77
CA HIS A 515 19.71 13.95 -3.61
C HIS A 515 20.20 13.18 -2.37
N TYR A 516 20.58 13.90 -1.30
CA TYR A 516 21.26 13.33 -0.15
C TYR A 516 20.30 12.88 0.96
N LEU A 517 19.97 11.59 0.97
CA LEU A 517 19.23 10.93 2.06
C LEU A 517 20.15 10.58 3.26
N GLY A 518 19.54 10.23 4.39
CA GLY A 518 20.20 10.04 5.69
C GLY A 518 20.71 11.36 6.30
N ASN A 519 21.73 11.26 7.15
CA ASN A 519 22.47 12.42 7.65
C ASN A 519 23.11 13.17 6.48
N LYS A 520 22.90 14.49 6.44
CA LYS A 520 23.34 15.35 5.33
C LYS A 520 24.86 15.60 5.41
N PRO A 521 25.60 15.74 4.30
CA PRO A 521 27.08 15.77 4.32
C PRO A 521 27.70 16.84 5.23
N TRP A 522 27.07 18.00 5.34
CA TRP A 522 27.52 19.09 6.21
C TRP A 522 27.26 18.86 7.70
N LEU A 523 26.31 17.99 8.06
CA LEU A 523 26.04 17.56 9.43
C LEU A 523 27.00 16.45 9.90
N CYS A 524 27.64 15.76 8.96
CA CYS A 524 28.66 14.76 9.21
C CYS A 524 30.05 15.38 9.46
N PHE A 525 31.03 14.57 9.88
CA PHE A 525 32.45 14.90 9.71
C PHE A 525 32.79 15.11 8.23
N ARG A 526 33.86 15.84 7.94
CA ARG A 526 34.39 16.04 6.58
C ARG A 526 35.22 14.87 6.04
N ASP A 527 35.75 14.01 6.92
CA ASP A 527 36.68 12.93 6.54
C ASP A 527 35.99 11.73 5.86
N TYR A 528 34.74 11.42 6.22
CA TYR A 528 33.95 10.29 5.70
C TYR A 528 32.44 10.48 5.94
N ASP A 529 31.60 9.70 5.26
CA ASP A 529 30.14 9.80 5.43
C ASP A 529 29.69 9.24 6.80
N CYS A 530 29.31 10.12 7.73
CA CYS A 530 28.93 9.72 9.10
C CYS A 530 27.72 8.78 9.19
N ASN A 531 26.95 8.62 8.10
CA ASN A 531 25.93 7.58 7.99
C ASN A 531 26.50 6.16 8.24
N TRP A 532 27.80 5.92 8.03
CA TRP A 532 28.44 4.65 8.41
C TRP A 532 28.40 4.36 9.92
N ASN A 533 28.36 5.38 10.78
CA ASN A 533 28.39 5.21 12.24
C ASN A 533 27.05 4.76 12.84
N VAL A 534 25.96 4.73 12.07
CA VAL A 534 24.61 4.45 12.55
C VAL A 534 23.99 3.34 11.69
N ASP A 535 23.69 2.19 12.29
CA ASP A 535 23.15 1.00 11.63
C ASP A 535 21.97 1.31 10.68
N ILE A 536 20.92 1.97 11.18
CA ILE A 536 19.73 2.34 10.40
C ILE A 536 19.96 3.39 9.31
N LEU A 537 21.18 3.93 9.17
CA LEU A 537 21.55 4.90 8.14
C LEU A 537 22.58 4.36 7.13
N GLN A 538 23.11 3.14 7.32
CA GLN A 538 24.14 2.59 6.42
C GLN A 538 23.64 2.40 4.98
N GLU A 539 22.33 2.25 4.76
CA GLU A 539 21.72 2.24 3.42
C GLU A 539 21.92 3.56 2.64
N PHE A 540 22.14 4.68 3.33
CA PHE A 540 22.44 5.97 2.71
C PHE A 540 23.96 6.25 2.62
N ALA A 541 24.81 5.47 3.28
CA ALA A 541 26.21 5.83 3.48
C ALA A 541 27.04 5.72 2.19
N SER A 542 27.62 6.84 1.73
CA SER A 542 28.51 6.83 0.57
C SER A 542 29.60 7.89 0.68
N ASP A 543 30.81 7.42 0.98
CA ASP A 543 32.03 8.21 0.95
C ASP A 543 32.28 8.94 -0.38
N VAL A 544 31.84 8.35 -1.50
CA VAL A 544 32.00 8.93 -2.83
C VAL A 544 31.02 10.09 -3.03
N ALA A 545 29.73 9.90 -2.72
CA ALA A 545 28.76 11.00 -2.77
C ALA A 545 29.12 12.12 -1.78
N HIS A 546 29.61 11.76 -0.58
CA HIS A 546 30.06 12.69 0.44
C HIS A 546 31.25 13.54 -0.05
N LYS A 547 32.25 12.92 -0.70
CA LYS A 547 33.38 13.64 -1.34
C LYS A 547 32.94 14.50 -2.52
N THR A 548 31.93 14.09 -3.30
CA THR A 548 31.32 14.92 -4.34
C THR A 548 30.64 16.17 -3.77
N TRP A 549 29.98 16.06 -2.61
CA TRP A 549 29.39 17.21 -1.93
C TRP A 549 30.46 18.20 -1.44
N TRP A 550 31.51 17.70 -0.77
CA TRP A 550 32.62 18.56 -0.32
C TRP A 550 33.35 19.24 -1.48
N ARG A 551 33.41 18.63 -2.66
CA ARG A 551 33.98 19.26 -3.86
C ARG A 551 33.22 20.54 -4.28
N VAL A 552 31.88 20.54 -4.15
CA VAL A 552 31.07 21.74 -4.44
C VAL A 552 31.24 22.78 -3.34
N HIS A 553 31.24 22.36 -2.07
CA HIS A 553 31.50 23.23 -0.92
C HIS A 553 32.85 23.96 -1.04
N ASP A 554 33.91 23.24 -1.42
CA ASP A 554 35.28 23.76 -1.48
C ASP A 554 35.48 24.75 -2.65
N ALA A 555 34.59 24.73 -3.64
CA ALA A 555 34.52 25.73 -4.70
C ALA A 555 33.78 27.03 -4.27
N MET A 556 33.14 27.04 -3.09
CA MET A 556 32.50 28.25 -2.54
C MET A 556 33.55 29.19 -1.93
N PRO A 557 33.36 30.52 -2.02
CA PRO A 557 34.13 31.49 -1.24
C PRO A 557 34.16 31.17 0.27
N GLU A 558 35.31 31.37 0.93
CA GLU A 558 35.50 31.05 2.36
C GLU A 558 34.47 31.75 3.27
N ASN A 559 34.03 32.96 2.90
CA ASN A 559 33.00 33.70 3.62
C ASN A 559 31.59 33.06 3.55
N LEU A 560 31.37 32.09 2.66
CA LEU A 560 30.18 31.24 2.61
C LEU A 560 30.40 29.91 3.34
N GLN A 561 31.59 29.31 3.24
CA GLN A 561 31.93 28.06 3.93
C GLN A 561 31.71 28.13 5.46
N LYS A 562 31.85 29.32 6.07
CA LYS A 562 31.55 29.54 7.50
C LYS A 562 30.09 29.22 7.92
N PHE A 563 29.13 29.22 6.99
CA PHE A 563 27.74 28.82 7.28
C PHE A 563 27.56 27.30 7.36
N CYS A 564 28.63 26.53 7.13
CA CYS A 564 28.69 25.07 7.22
C CYS A 564 29.48 24.58 8.46
N LEU A 565 29.70 25.44 9.46
CA LEU A 565 30.30 25.07 10.75
C LEU A 565 29.36 24.16 11.57
N LEU A 566 29.96 23.31 12.41
CA LEU A 566 29.22 22.39 13.28
C LEU A 566 28.86 23.06 14.61
N ARG A 567 27.58 23.01 15.00
CA ARG A 567 27.15 23.32 16.38
C ARG A 567 27.81 22.38 17.37
N SER A 568 28.05 22.85 18.58
CA SER A 568 28.63 22.08 19.69
C SER A 568 27.84 20.80 19.97
N LYS A 569 26.50 20.90 19.97
CA LYS A 569 25.59 19.76 20.05
C LYS A 569 25.80 18.72 18.92
N GLN A 570 26.09 19.17 17.69
CA GLN A 570 26.35 18.29 16.56
C GLN A 570 27.73 17.61 16.66
N LYS A 571 28.76 18.32 17.13
CA LYS A 571 30.10 17.74 17.36
C LYS A 571 30.04 16.57 18.36
N ALA A 572 29.31 16.77 19.46
CA ALA A 572 29.11 15.74 20.47
C ALA A 572 28.34 14.52 19.93
N GLN A 573 27.25 14.74 19.18
CA GLN A 573 26.51 13.65 18.53
C GLN A 573 27.41 12.81 17.60
N LEU A 574 28.23 13.44 16.76
CA LEU A 574 29.08 12.75 15.79
C LEU A 574 30.15 11.85 16.44
N GLU A 575 30.81 12.33 17.49
CA GLU A 575 31.77 11.51 18.24
C GLU A 575 31.07 10.43 19.09
N TRP A 576 29.88 10.71 19.64
CA TRP A 576 29.09 9.71 20.34
C TRP A 576 28.70 8.54 19.43
N ASP A 577 28.24 8.83 18.20
CA ASP A 577 27.90 7.81 17.21
C ASP A 577 29.15 7.03 16.77
N ARG A 578 30.28 7.73 16.57
CA ARG A 578 31.57 7.08 16.27
C ARG A 578 31.99 6.12 17.39
N MET A 579 31.78 6.51 18.65
CA MET A 579 32.02 5.66 19.83
C MET A 579 31.04 4.48 19.92
N GLN A 580 29.77 4.63 19.52
CA GLN A 580 28.84 3.49 19.47
C GLN A 580 29.20 2.51 18.34
N ALA A 581 29.63 2.99 17.16
CA ALA A 581 30.11 2.15 16.07
C ALA A 581 31.40 1.39 16.43
N GLU A 582 32.31 2.01 17.19
CA GLU A 582 33.49 1.38 17.78
C GLU A 582 33.10 0.28 18.79
N LYS A 583 32.21 0.60 19.73
CA LYS A 583 31.69 -0.31 20.76
C LYS A 583 30.88 -1.48 20.17
N GLY A 584 30.14 -1.24 19.09
CA GLY A 584 29.45 -2.25 18.30
C GLY A 584 30.38 -3.04 17.36
N ASN A 585 31.64 -2.59 17.22
CA ASN A 585 32.64 -3.13 16.29
C ASN A 585 32.07 -3.26 14.86
N TYR A 586 31.53 -2.16 14.33
CA TYR A 586 31.00 -2.11 12.97
C TYR A 586 32.07 -2.52 11.93
N THR A 587 31.65 -3.28 10.93
CA THR A 587 32.53 -4.09 10.06
C THR A 587 33.21 -3.29 8.94
N ASP A 588 32.58 -2.21 8.49
CA ASP A 588 33.14 -1.23 7.55
C ASP A 588 34.40 -0.54 8.12
N GLY A 589 34.44 -0.31 9.43
CA GLY A 589 35.58 0.23 10.16
C GLY A 589 35.80 1.75 10.04
N HIS A 590 34.85 2.53 9.50
CA HIS A 590 35.03 3.99 9.35
C HIS A 590 35.26 4.70 10.69
N TRP A 591 34.73 4.15 11.79
CA TRP A 591 34.95 4.64 13.16
C TRP A 591 36.44 4.69 13.58
N LYS A 592 37.33 3.99 12.86
CA LYS A 592 38.80 3.99 13.04
C LYS A 592 39.51 5.13 12.29
N ILE A 593 38.80 5.85 11.41
CA ILE A 593 39.38 6.95 10.64
C ILE A 593 39.71 8.09 11.60
N LYS A 594 40.98 8.50 11.65
CA LYS A 594 41.38 9.68 12.42
C LYS A 594 40.82 10.93 11.76
N ILE A 595 39.81 11.53 12.41
CA ILE A 595 39.19 12.81 12.03
C ILE A 595 40.25 13.92 11.94
N LYS A 596 40.11 14.79 10.94
CA LYS A 596 40.92 15.99 10.67
C LYS A 596 40.06 17.23 10.39
N ASP A 597 38.74 17.09 10.52
CA ASP A 597 37.78 18.16 10.30
C ASP A 597 37.99 19.34 11.27
N LYS A 598 38.59 20.41 10.76
CA LYS A 598 38.85 21.67 11.47
C LYS A 598 37.58 22.32 12.06
N ARG A 599 36.38 21.92 11.61
CA ARG A 599 35.12 22.40 12.18
C ARG A 599 34.89 21.89 13.61
N LEU A 600 35.58 20.84 14.04
CA LEU A 600 35.61 20.44 15.47
C LEU A 600 36.36 21.48 16.32
N GLU A 601 37.53 21.93 15.87
CA GLU A 601 38.34 22.96 16.52
C GLU A 601 37.72 24.37 16.43
N THR A 602 36.92 24.64 15.38
CA THR A 602 36.32 25.95 15.12
C THR A 602 35.01 26.12 15.88
N CYS A 603 34.87 27.21 16.63
CA CYS A 603 33.69 27.51 17.45
C CYS A 603 33.06 28.85 17.04
N TYR A 604 31.72 28.89 17.02
CA TYR A 604 30.94 30.10 16.71
C TYR A 604 29.75 30.33 17.67
N GLU A 605 29.52 29.40 18.60
CA GLU A 605 28.58 29.55 19.72
C GLU A 605 29.39 30.00 20.95
N ASP A 606 28.82 30.87 21.80
CA ASP A 606 29.51 31.43 22.98
C ASP A 606 29.95 30.36 23.99
N PHE A 607 29.31 29.19 23.97
CA PHE A 607 29.66 28.01 24.75
C PHE A 607 29.96 26.85 23.80
N CYS A 608 31.22 26.42 23.75
CA CYS A 608 31.69 25.41 22.80
C CYS A 608 32.44 24.23 23.45
N TYR A 609 32.16 23.94 24.73
CA TYR A 609 32.70 22.77 25.45
C TYR A 609 31.96 21.48 25.04
N TRP A 610 31.96 21.16 23.75
CA TRP A 610 31.20 20.04 23.20
C TRP A 610 31.72 18.69 23.74
N GLU A 611 33.01 18.59 24.06
CA GLU A 611 33.61 17.43 24.72
C GLU A 611 33.03 17.20 26.12
N SER A 612 32.58 18.26 26.81
CA SER A 612 31.92 18.10 28.11
C SER A 612 30.47 17.61 27.99
N MET A 613 29.83 17.77 26.83
CA MET A 613 28.48 17.26 26.59
C MET A 613 28.46 15.73 26.46
N LEU A 614 29.58 15.11 26.04
CA LEU A 614 29.71 13.66 25.90
C LEU A 614 29.52 12.88 27.22
N TRP A 615 29.84 13.50 28.37
CA TRP A 615 29.68 12.85 29.69
C TRP A 615 28.22 12.60 30.10
N HIS A 616 27.28 13.28 29.44
CA HIS A 616 25.83 13.23 29.75
C HIS A 616 24.99 12.84 28.53
N TRP A 617 25.64 12.40 27.45
CA TRP A 617 24.93 12.09 26.21
C TRP A 617 24.12 10.79 26.36
N GLY A 618 22.79 10.91 26.26
CA GLY A 618 21.84 9.82 26.50
C GLY A 618 21.15 9.85 27.88
N ASP A 619 21.51 10.79 28.78
CA ASP A 619 20.80 10.98 30.05
C ASP A 619 19.39 11.58 29.81
N LYS A 620 18.35 10.84 30.21
CA LYS A 620 16.93 11.23 29.99
C LYS A 620 16.48 12.52 30.68
N ASN A 621 17.30 13.08 31.58
CA ASN A 621 16.99 14.28 32.37
C ASN A 621 17.74 15.54 31.89
N TRP A 622 18.50 15.48 30.80
CA TRP A 622 19.26 16.63 30.30
C TRP A 622 18.33 17.67 29.65
N THR A 623 18.39 18.91 30.14
CA THR A 623 17.63 20.05 29.60
C THR A 623 18.56 21.01 28.86
N ASP A 624 18.10 21.54 27.72
CA ASP A 624 18.94 22.31 26.80
C ASP A 624 19.02 23.78 27.23
N ASN A 625 20.09 24.14 27.96
CA ASN A 625 20.27 25.47 28.56
C ASN A 625 20.60 26.60 27.55
N SER A 626 20.43 26.35 26.25
CA SER A 626 20.85 27.26 25.16
C SER A 626 19.77 28.26 24.69
N THR A 627 18.79 28.57 25.54
CA THR A 627 17.77 29.62 25.30
C THR A 627 17.70 30.60 26.46
N ASN A 628 18.67 31.50 26.54
CA ASN A 628 18.53 32.77 27.26
C ASN A 628 19.07 33.92 26.40
N SER A 629 18.25 34.94 26.21
CA SER A 629 18.67 36.23 25.66
C SER A 629 19.47 37.02 26.70
N LEU A 630 20.28 37.97 26.24
CA LEU A 630 21.25 38.73 27.05
C LEU A 630 20.58 39.47 28.23
N SER A 631 21.07 39.24 29.44
CA SER A 631 20.82 40.07 30.64
C SER A 631 21.93 39.87 31.71
N PRO A 632 22.24 40.89 32.55
CA PRO A 632 23.46 40.92 33.37
C PRO A 632 23.35 40.26 34.77
N PRO A 633 24.49 39.93 35.43
CA PRO A 633 24.57 39.33 36.78
C PRO A 633 24.61 40.42 37.90
N PRO A 634 24.80 40.13 39.22
CA PRO A 634 25.07 38.84 39.89
C PRO A 634 24.28 38.56 41.21
N ALA A 635 24.44 37.36 41.80
CA ALA A 635 24.50 37.16 43.27
C ALA A 635 25.11 35.78 43.63
N LEU A 636 25.85 35.68 44.75
CA LEU A 636 26.44 34.42 45.25
C LEU A 636 25.51 33.67 46.21
N LYS A 637 25.59 32.32 46.20
CA LYS A 637 25.84 31.49 47.41
C LYS A 637 26.17 30.03 47.07
N THR A 638 26.95 29.40 47.94
CA THR A 638 27.45 28.01 47.85
C THR A 638 27.20 27.28 49.22
N PRO A 639 27.74 26.08 49.53
CA PRO A 639 27.02 24.82 49.30
C PRO A 639 27.01 23.83 50.50
N LEU A 640 26.23 22.75 50.42
CA LEU A 640 26.43 21.45 51.10
C LEU A 640 25.73 20.36 50.24
N SER A 641 26.22 19.16 49.87
CA SER A 641 27.27 18.22 50.29
C SER A 641 26.77 17.00 51.11
N SER A 642 26.80 15.79 50.52
CA SER A 642 27.03 14.52 51.25
C SER A 642 27.24 13.31 50.32
N LEU A 643 28.41 12.65 50.45
CA LEU A 643 28.70 11.20 50.51
C LEU A 643 27.72 10.21 49.80
N ALA A 644 28.08 9.32 48.87
CA ALA A 644 29.26 8.47 48.59
C ALA A 644 29.31 7.08 49.27
N MET A 645 29.40 6.01 48.47
CA MET A 645 29.94 4.63 48.63
C MET A 645 29.58 3.87 47.31
N GLU A 646 30.44 3.19 46.55
CA GLU A 646 31.28 1.98 46.81
C GLU A 646 30.46 0.71 47.11
N SER A 647 30.71 -0.48 46.53
CA SER A 647 31.54 -0.94 45.38
C SER A 647 30.93 -2.29 44.85
N GLU A 648 31.33 -2.94 43.74
CA GLU A 648 32.50 -3.84 43.54
C GLU A 648 32.58 -4.36 42.07
N LYS A 649 33.68 -5.07 41.71
CA LYS A 649 33.84 -5.90 40.47
C LYS A 649 34.52 -7.24 40.82
N PRO A 650 34.19 -8.36 40.16
CA PRO A 650 35.14 -9.01 39.22
C PRO A 650 34.45 -9.63 37.98
N HIS A 651 34.93 -9.53 36.72
CA HIS A 651 36.16 -10.05 36.05
C HIS A 651 36.04 -11.46 35.40
N PRO A 652 36.83 -11.80 34.33
CA PRO A 652 36.31 -12.58 33.19
C PRO A 652 37.10 -13.83 32.74
N HIS A 653 36.51 -14.64 31.85
CA HIS A 653 37.15 -15.73 31.08
C HIS A 653 36.47 -15.86 29.70
N ILE A 654 37.03 -16.35 28.59
CA ILE A 654 38.38 -16.54 27.97
C ILE A 654 38.07 -17.08 26.54
N LYS A 655 39.00 -16.95 25.57
CA LYS A 655 38.77 -17.28 24.13
C LYS A 655 39.11 -18.74 23.75
N VAL A 656 38.22 -19.40 22.99
CA VAL A 656 38.52 -20.41 21.92
C VAL A 656 37.34 -20.36 20.93
N GLY A 657 37.45 -20.49 19.60
CA GLY A 657 38.58 -20.60 18.67
C GLY A 657 38.07 -20.52 17.22
N ARG A 658 38.95 -20.29 16.22
CA ARG A 658 38.56 -20.14 14.81
C ARG A 658 38.46 -21.49 14.07
N THR A 659 37.44 -21.64 13.23
CA THR A 659 37.40 -22.62 12.14
C THR A 659 37.05 -21.89 10.83
N ARG A 660 37.80 -22.13 9.74
CA ARG A 660 37.46 -21.60 8.41
C ARG A 660 36.34 -22.43 7.78
N GLN A 661 35.29 -21.79 7.29
CA GLN A 661 34.45 -22.28 6.20
C GLN A 661 34.30 -21.15 5.16
N SER A 662 33.97 -21.51 3.93
CA SER A 662 33.94 -20.60 2.77
C SER A 662 32.88 -19.51 2.91
N GLU A 663 33.24 -18.28 2.58
CA GLU A 663 32.30 -17.16 2.48
C GLU A 663 31.34 -17.38 1.30
N ALA A 664 30.11 -17.77 1.61
CA ALA A 664 29.01 -17.75 0.67
C ALA A 664 28.43 -16.33 0.61
N THR A 665 28.06 -15.86 -0.59
CA THR A 665 27.39 -14.58 -0.77
C THR A 665 26.00 -14.64 -0.12
N TYR A 666 25.82 -13.91 0.99
CA TYR A 666 24.52 -13.78 1.64
C TYR A 666 23.84 -12.49 1.19
N LEU A 667 22.60 -12.61 0.73
CA LEU A 667 21.71 -11.46 0.53
C LEU A 667 21.59 -10.68 1.86
N PRO A 668 21.49 -9.34 1.83
CA PRO A 668 21.23 -8.55 3.03
C PRO A 668 20.02 -9.09 3.80
N VAL A 669 20.11 -9.09 5.13
CA VAL A 669 19.05 -9.54 6.07
C VAL A 669 17.72 -8.88 5.72
N ASP A 670 17.81 -7.63 5.29
CA ASP A 670 16.68 -6.74 5.11
C ASP A 670 16.10 -6.89 3.68
N LEU A 671 16.91 -7.17 2.64
CA LEU A 671 16.35 -7.61 1.34
C LEU A 671 15.60 -8.93 1.53
N VAL A 672 16.19 -9.84 2.30
CA VAL A 672 15.50 -11.08 2.66
C VAL A 672 14.20 -10.75 3.39
N SER A 673 14.15 -9.70 4.23
CA SER A 673 12.90 -9.17 4.80
C SER A 673 11.93 -8.71 3.71
N ASP A 674 12.26 -7.76 2.85
CA ASP A 674 11.30 -7.20 1.89
C ASP A 674 10.91 -8.18 0.75
N ILE A 675 11.79 -9.11 0.36
CA ILE A 675 11.42 -10.26 -0.47
C ILE A 675 10.42 -11.14 0.27
N LEU A 676 10.68 -11.51 1.54
CA LEU A 676 9.76 -12.34 2.31
C LEU A 676 8.41 -11.63 2.53
N LEU A 677 8.39 -10.30 2.74
CA LEU A 677 7.17 -9.48 2.85
C LEU A 677 6.33 -9.46 1.55
N ARG A 678 6.94 -9.72 0.39
CA ARG A 678 6.26 -9.81 -0.91
C ARG A 678 5.73 -11.21 -1.23
N LEU A 679 6.02 -12.22 -0.42
CA LEU A 679 5.60 -13.61 -0.66
C LEU A 679 4.27 -13.96 0.04
N PRO A 680 3.47 -14.90 -0.52
CA PRO A 680 2.32 -15.47 0.20
C PRO A 680 2.76 -16.11 1.52
N ALA A 681 1.97 -16.00 2.59
CA ALA A 681 2.39 -16.44 3.93
C ALA A 681 2.81 -17.92 3.99
N LYS A 682 2.14 -18.76 3.19
CA LYS A 682 2.43 -20.18 2.95
C LYS A 682 3.85 -20.46 2.41
N SER A 683 4.46 -19.52 1.70
CA SER A 683 5.87 -19.57 1.29
C SER A 683 6.77 -19.12 2.44
N ILE A 684 6.45 -18.02 3.11
CA ILE A 684 7.21 -17.50 4.27
C ILE A 684 7.33 -18.57 5.38
N VAL A 685 6.22 -19.25 5.70
CA VAL A 685 6.17 -20.32 6.73
C VAL A 685 7.03 -21.54 6.36
N LYS A 686 7.20 -21.85 5.06
CA LYS A 686 8.21 -22.84 4.61
C LYS A 686 9.63 -22.29 4.69
N PHE A 687 9.80 -21.02 4.35
CA PHE A 687 11.10 -20.35 4.26
C PHE A 687 11.74 -20.10 5.64
N ARG A 688 10.95 -20.08 6.73
CA ARG A 688 11.42 -20.27 8.11
C ARG A 688 12.31 -21.52 8.31
N CYS A 689 12.13 -22.57 7.50
CA CYS A 689 12.96 -23.79 7.57
C CYS A 689 14.22 -23.76 6.69
N VAL A 690 14.42 -22.73 5.85
CA VAL A 690 15.56 -22.66 4.91
C VAL A 690 16.81 -22.14 5.61
N SER A 691 16.69 -21.16 6.51
CA SER A 691 17.81 -20.70 7.32
C SER A 691 17.38 -20.13 8.67
N LYS A 692 18.30 -20.10 9.65
CA LYS A 692 18.07 -19.45 10.95
C LYS A 692 17.81 -17.94 10.80
N VAL A 693 18.44 -17.30 9.82
CA VAL A 693 18.26 -15.86 9.52
C VAL A 693 16.85 -15.61 9.02
N TRP A 694 16.38 -16.41 8.05
CA TRP A 694 15.02 -16.30 7.49
C TRP A 694 13.94 -16.62 8.54
N SER A 695 14.22 -17.57 9.44
CA SER A 695 13.39 -17.80 10.64
C SER A 695 13.33 -16.54 11.51
N SER A 696 14.47 -15.95 11.86
CA SER A 696 14.59 -14.77 12.73
C SER A 696 13.85 -13.56 12.18
N ILE A 697 14.11 -13.20 10.93
CA ILE A 697 13.48 -12.07 10.21
C ILE A 697 11.96 -12.16 10.30
N THR A 698 11.40 -13.31 9.91
CA THR A 698 9.95 -13.51 9.86
C THR A 698 9.29 -13.68 11.24
N THR A 699 10.07 -13.63 12.32
CA THR A 699 9.59 -13.56 13.71
C THR A 699 9.80 -12.19 14.36
N LEU A 700 10.39 -11.21 13.68
CA LEU A 700 10.49 -9.84 14.18
C LEU A 700 9.09 -9.20 14.29
N PRO A 701 8.77 -8.47 15.38
CA PRO A 701 7.49 -7.76 15.50
C PRO A 701 7.23 -6.79 14.36
N SER A 702 8.27 -6.06 13.91
CA SER A 702 8.21 -5.16 12.75
C SER A 702 7.82 -5.88 11.45
N PHE A 703 8.42 -7.06 11.19
CA PHE A 703 8.06 -7.91 10.05
C PHE A 703 6.60 -8.36 10.15
N ILE A 704 6.18 -8.85 11.31
CA ILE A 704 4.83 -9.38 11.54
C ILE A 704 3.77 -8.29 11.31
N SER A 705 3.99 -7.08 11.83
CA SER A 705 3.11 -5.93 11.62
C SER A 705 3.08 -5.48 10.15
N SER A 706 4.25 -5.39 9.51
CA SER A 706 4.35 -5.01 8.09
C SER A 706 3.70 -6.04 7.15
N PHE A 707 3.80 -7.33 7.48
CA PHE A 707 3.15 -8.40 6.74
C PHE A 707 1.62 -8.36 6.91
N ALA A 708 1.14 -8.17 8.14
CA ALA A 708 -0.29 -8.05 8.43
C ALA A 708 -0.90 -6.81 7.74
N ALA A 709 -0.22 -5.67 7.76
CA ALA A 709 -0.66 -4.43 7.10
C ALA A 709 -0.72 -4.53 5.57
N ARG A 710 0.08 -5.43 4.96
CA ARG A 710 0.06 -5.73 3.52
C ARG A 710 -0.94 -6.82 3.13
N SER A 711 -1.56 -7.49 4.10
CA SER A 711 -2.44 -8.64 3.84
C SER A 711 -3.89 -8.21 3.59
N SER A 712 -4.37 -8.41 2.36
CA SER A 712 -5.76 -8.11 1.98
C SER A 712 -6.79 -8.97 2.74
N PRO A 713 -7.97 -8.44 3.13
CA PRO A 713 -9.03 -9.20 3.79
C PRO A 713 -9.51 -10.45 3.02
N ARG A 714 -9.69 -11.56 3.75
CA ARG A 714 -10.10 -12.86 3.19
C ARG A 714 -11.25 -13.48 3.98
N LEU A 715 -12.14 -14.15 3.27
CA LEU A 715 -13.15 -15.02 3.87
C LEU A 715 -12.52 -16.39 4.13
N LEU A 716 -12.34 -16.75 5.40
CA LEU A 716 -11.87 -18.07 5.80
C LEU A 716 -13.07 -18.96 6.11
N ILE A 717 -13.30 -19.98 5.29
CA ILE A 717 -14.33 -21.01 5.51
C ILE A 717 -13.66 -22.27 6.04
N LEU A 718 -14.18 -22.82 7.14
CA LEU A 718 -13.75 -24.11 7.70
C LEU A 718 -14.81 -25.20 7.45
N SER A 719 -14.35 -26.43 7.19
CA SER A 719 -15.19 -27.61 7.02
C SER A 719 -14.55 -28.84 7.65
N GLU A 720 -15.34 -29.74 8.24
CA GLU A 720 -14.85 -31.03 8.75
C GLU A 720 -15.30 -32.17 7.82
N LYS A 721 -14.40 -33.12 7.55
CA LYS A 721 -14.78 -34.45 7.05
C LYS A 721 -13.75 -35.52 7.39
N ASN A 722 -14.23 -36.69 7.80
CA ASN A 722 -13.44 -37.90 8.01
C ASN A 722 -12.25 -37.72 8.99
N GLY A 723 -12.43 -36.91 10.03
CA GLY A 723 -11.37 -36.60 11.02
C GLY A 723 -10.33 -35.60 10.49
N LYS A 724 -10.68 -34.79 9.50
CA LYS A 724 -9.83 -33.72 8.94
C LYS A 724 -10.58 -32.40 8.94
N LEU A 725 -9.90 -31.35 9.42
CA LEU A 725 -10.33 -29.97 9.29
C LEU A 725 -9.75 -29.39 8.00
N PHE A 726 -10.61 -28.92 7.12
CA PHE A 726 -10.26 -28.22 5.89
C PHE A 726 -10.47 -26.72 6.08
N GLY A 727 -9.51 -25.92 5.64
CA GLY A 727 -9.64 -24.46 5.57
C GLY A 727 -9.55 -23.99 4.13
N PHE A 728 -10.43 -23.07 3.74
CA PHE A 728 -10.50 -22.43 2.42
C PHE A 728 -10.42 -20.91 2.61
N SER A 729 -9.44 -20.26 1.99
CA SER A 729 -9.12 -18.84 2.19
C SER A 729 -9.32 -18.07 0.88
N ILE A 730 -10.37 -17.24 0.85
CA ILE A 730 -10.94 -16.64 -0.37
C ILE A 730 -10.79 -15.10 -0.34
N PRO A 731 -10.31 -14.41 -1.39
CA PRO A 731 -10.23 -12.95 -1.40
C PRO A 731 -11.63 -12.30 -1.42
N GLN A 732 -11.97 -11.41 -0.47
CA GLN A 732 -13.30 -10.78 -0.42
C GLN A 732 -13.47 -9.63 -1.41
N ASN A 733 -12.44 -8.78 -1.54
CA ASN A 733 -12.57 -7.45 -2.17
C ASN A 733 -12.03 -7.41 -3.63
N GLN A 734 -12.07 -8.55 -4.34
CA GLN A 734 -11.78 -8.60 -5.78
C GLN A 734 -13.07 -8.42 -6.59
N ASN A 735 -13.15 -7.34 -7.35
CA ASN A 735 -14.26 -7.07 -8.27
C ASN A 735 -14.42 -8.22 -9.28
N SER A 736 -15.67 -8.58 -9.57
CA SER A 736 -16.02 -9.79 -10.32
C SER A 736 -15.92 -9.61 -11.84
N ASP A 737 -14.70 -9.44 -12.36
CA ASP A 737 -14.37 -9.42 -13.80
C ASP A 737 -14.49 -10.82 -14.46
N ASN A 738 -15.53 -11.59 -14.10
CA ASN A 738 -15.83 -12.97 -14.56
C ASN A 738 -14.67 -13.98 -14.47
N LYS A 739 -13.57 -13.66 -13.78
CA LYS A 739 -12.45 -14.57 -13.53
C LYS A 739 -12.66 -15.33 -12.22
N PRO A 740 -12.45 -16.66 -12.20
CA PRO A 740 -12.60 -17.44 -10.98
C PRO A 740 -11.54 -17.07 -9.93
N GLN A 741 -11.98 -16.91 -8.68
CA GLN A 741 -11.11 -16.59 -7.56
C GLN A 741 -10.27 -17.82 -7.16
N LEU A 742 -8.95 -17.68 -7.13
CA LEU A 742 -8.04 -18.76 -6.75
C LEU A 742 -8.11 -19.04 -5.24
N VAL A 743 -8.71 -20.17 -4.86
CA VAL A 743 -8.85 -20.59 -3.45
C VAL A 743 -7.58 -21.24 -2.91
N GLU A 744 -7.00 -20.61 -1.90
CA GLU A 744 -5.99 -21.23 -1.03
C GLU A 744 -6.67 -22.25 -0.11
N SER A 745 -6.35 -23.55 -0.24
CA SER A 745 -6.92 -24.61 0.60
C SER A 745 -5.86 -25.45 1.33
N TYR A 746 -6.22 -25.91 2.53
CA TYR A 746 -5.38 -26.79 3.34
C TYR A 746 -6.20 -27.78 4.18
N ALA A 747 -5.54 -28.83 4.64
CA ALA A 747 -6.09 -29.83 5.56
C ALA A 747 -5.20 -29.97 6.80
N LEU A 748 -5.83 -30.20 7.96
CA LEU A 748 -5.23 -30.51 9.25
C LEU A 748 -5.95 -31.73 9.86
N PRO A 749 -5.32 -32.50 10.76
CA PRO A 749 -6.04 -33.46 11.60
C PRO A 749 -7.10 -32.72 12.42
N TYR A 750 -8.35 -33.19 12.41
CA TYR A 750 -9.39 -32.61 13.26
C TYR A 750 -9.17 -33.03 14.72
N PRO A 751 -9.04 -32.09 15.68
CA PRO A 751 -9.10 -32.43 17.08
C PRO A 751 -10.53 -32.91 17.39
N GLY A 752 -10.71 -34.19 17.72
CA GLY A 752 -12.02 -34.70 18.12
C GLY A 752 -12.62 -33.85 19.25
N ASN A 753 -13.92 -33.54 19.16
CA ASN A 753 -14.63 -32.58 20.01
C ASN A 753 -14.20 -31.10 19.87
N CYS A 754 -13.68 -30.67 18.71
CA CYS A 754 -13.48 -29.24 18.42
C CYS A 754 -14.82 -28.49 18.29
N SER A 755 -15.33 -27.99 19.41
CA SER A 755 -16.49 -27.10 19.48
C SER A 755 -16.13 -25.69 19.01
N VAL A 756 -15.79 -25.55 17.72
CA VAL A 756 -15.38 -24.29 17.08
C VAL A 756 -16.59 -23.35 16.97
N PHE A 757 -16.80 -22.53 17.98
CA PHE A 757 -17.93 -21.60 18.06
C PHE A 757 -17.51 -20.16 17.75
N TRP A 758 -18.02 -19.64 16.61
CA TRP A 758 -18.55 -18.27 16.40
C TRP A 758 -17.74 -17.03 16.80
N ASN A 759 -16.46 -17.16 17.13
CA ASN A 759 -15.59 -16.01 17.40
C ASN A 759 -15.19 -15.30 16.10
N VAL A 760 -14.94 -13.99 16.13
CA VAL A 760 -14.33 -13.28 14.98
C VAL A 760 -12.82 -13.55 14.90
N SER A 761 -12.23 -13.37 13.71
CA SER A 761 -10.77 -13.28 13.61
C SER A 761 -10.31 -11.88 14.01
N VAL A 762 -9.19 -11.79 14.73
CA VAL A 762 -8.64 -10.53 15.25
C VAL A 762 -7.16 -10.49 14.89
N HIS A 763 -6.77 -9.56 14.01
CA HIS A 763 -5.39 -9.47 13.49
C HIS A 763 -4.84 -10.81 12.93
N GLY A 764 -5.73 -11.62 12.34
CA GLY A 764 -5.42 -12.94 11.79
C GLY A 764 -5.39 -14.10 12.80
N MET A 765 -5.63 -13.82 14.08
CA MET A 765 -5.74 -14.84 15.14
C MET A 765 -7.21 -15.21 15.39
N ILE A 766 -7.47 -16.38 15.96
CA ILE A 766 -8.82 -16.88 16.30
C ILE A 766 -8.76 -17.55 17.69
N CYS A 767 -9.59 -17.15 18.65
CA CYS A 767 -9.74 -17.92 19.90
C CYS A 767 -10.72 -19.08 19.70
N SER A 768 -10.47 -20.23 20.32
CA SER A 768 -11.40 -21.36 20.42
C SER A 768 -11.49 -21.87 21.87
N SER A 769 -12.64 -22.46 22.21
CA SER A 769 -12.86 -23.18 23.46
C SER A 769 -13.22 -24.64 23.12
N VAL A 770 -12.34 -25.57 23.48
CA VAL A 770 -12.42 -27.00 23.13
C VAL A 770 -12.49 -27.80 24.41
N SER A 771 -13.70 -28.26 24.76
CA SER A 771 -14.00 -28.90 26.05
C SER A 771 -13.52 -28.07 27.26
N LEU A 772 -12.41 -28.47 27.89
CA LEU A 772 -11.81 -27.85 29.08
C LEU A 772 -10.55 -27.01 28.75
N ARG A 773 -10.40 -26.55 27.50
CA ARG A 773 -9.22 -25.80 27.04
C ARG A 773 -9.65 -24.57 26.28
N LEU A 774 -9.10 -23.42 26.68
CA LEU A 774 -9.04 -22.26 25.82
C LEU A 774 -7.74 -22.31 25.02
N GLU A 775 -7.80 -21.90 23.77
CA GLU A 775 -6.65 -21.83 22.89
C GLU A 775 -6.78 -20.65 21.93
N VAL A 776 -5.66 -20.14 21.44
CA VAL A 776 -5.63 -19.19 20.33
C VAL A 776 -4.89 -19.83 19.17
N TRP A 777 -5.56 -19.91 18.03
CA TRP A 777 -5.10 -20.51 16.79
C TRP A 777 -4.73 -19.42 15.78
N ASN A 778 -3.58 -19.60 15.13
CA ASN A 778 -3.18 -18.86 13.94
C ASN A 778 -3.42 -19.77 12.72
N PRO A 779 -4.42 -19.50 11.85
CA PRO A 779 -4.69 -20.31 10.66
C PRO A 779 -3.54 -20.31 9.65
N THR A 780 -2.90 -19.15 9.48
CA THR A 780 -1.81 -18.91 8.53
C THR A 780 -0.55 -19.73 8.86
N THR A 781 -0.08 -19.68 10.10
CA THR A 781 1.09 -20.45 10.57
C THR A 781 0.73 -21.86 11.05
N ARG A 782 -0.57 -22.15 11.21
CA ARG A 782 -1.15 -23.41 11.71
C ARG A 782 -0.66 -23.77 13.12
N ARG A 783 -0.34 -22.76 13.93
CA ARG A 783 0.08 -22.90 15.33
C ARG A 783 -1.08 -22.62 16.27
N THR A 784 -1.12 -23.31 17.40
CA THR A 784 -2.14 -23.16 18.44
C THR A 784 -1.45 -23.02 19.79
N VAL A 785 -1.84 -22.01 20.56
CA VAL A 785 -1.34 -21.74 21.91
C VAL A 785 -2.44 -22.03 22.91
N ILE A 786 -2.22 -22.99 23.81
CA ILE A 786 -3.18 -23.36 24.86
C ILE A 786 -3.03 -22.38 26.02
N LEU A 787 -4.11 -21.68 26.37
CA LEU A 787 -4.13 -20.70 27.45
C LEU A 787 -4.28 -21.40 28.81
N PRO A 788 -3.81 -20.78 29.92
CA PRO A 788 -4.12 -21.27 31.27
C PRO A 788 -5.64 -21.27 31.52
N HIS A 789 -6.11 -22.17 32.37
CA HIS A 789 -7.55 -22.28 32.67
C HIS A 789 -8.04 -21.05 33.48
N PRO A 790 -9.11 -20.33 33.08
CA PRO A 790 -9.52 -19.07 33.72
C PRO A 790 -9.86 -19.19 35.22
N LYS A 791 -10.47 -20.31 35.57
CA LYS A 791 -10.85 -20.70 36.93
C LYS A 791 -10.99 -22.21 37.03
N ARG A 792 -10.65 -22.81 38.18
CA ARG A 792 -10.81 -24.24 38.44
C ARG A 792 -12.27 -24.53 38.85
N GLY A 793 -13.02 -25.21 37.98
CA GLY A 793 -14.41 -25.63 38.21
C GLY A 793 -15.33 -25.37 37.01
N TRP A 794 -15.10 -24.27 36.28
CA TRP A 794 -15.71 -24.04 34.97
C TRP A 794 -15.44 -25.20 34.00
N SER A 795 -16.49 -25.68 33.33
CA SER A 795 -16.44 -26.89 32.47
C SER A 795 -16.67 -26.63 30.98
N ASN A 796 -17.19 -25.44 30.63
CA ASN A 796 -17.40 -24.99 29.27
C ASN A 796 -17.39 -23.45 29.24
N MET A 797 -16.52 -22.85 28.43
CA MET A 797 -16.29 -21.40 28.40
C MET A 797 -16.63 -20.78 27.03
N SER A 798 -16.94 -19.48 27.06
CA SER A 798 -16.74 -18.61 25.90
C SER A 798 -15.42 -17.86 26.06
N CYS A 799 -14.78 -17.52 24.94
CA CYS A 799 -13.63 -16.63 24.90
C CYS A 799 -13.81 -15.60 23.79
N PHE A 800 -13.53 -14.33 24.09
CA PHE A 800 -13.51 -13.25 23.13
C PHE A 800 -12.08 -12.73 23.06
N LEU A 801 -11.46 -12.83 21.89
CA LEU A 801 -10.19 -12.16 21.63
C LEU A 801 -10.47 -10.69 21.29
N GLY A 802 -9.63 -9.78 21.77
CA GLY A 802 -9.64 -8.37 21.43
C GLY A 802 -8.22 -7.84 21.28
N PHE A 803 -8.07 -6.76 20.52
CA PHE A 803 -6.80 -6.08 20.28
C PHE A 803 -6.99 -4.58 20.53
N ASP A 804 -6.04 -3.98 21.24
CA ASP A 804 -5.92 -2.52 21.34
C ASP A 804 -4.87 -2.02 20.34
N PRO A 805 -5.26 -1.22 19.33
CA PRO A 805 -4.32 -0.70 18.34
C PRO A 805 -3.39 0.39 18.87
N ILE A 806 -3.64 0.95 20.07
CA ILE A 806 -2.80 2.03 20.62
C ILE A 806 -1.63 1.48 21.42
N ASP A 807 -1.88 0.61 22.41
CA ASP A 807 -0.80 -0.05 23.17
C ASP A 807 -0.27 -1.32 22.45
N GLY A 808 -0.87 -1.70 21.32
CA GLY A 808 -0.49 -2.88 20.54
C GLY A 808 -0.76 -4.22 21.23
N THR A 809 -1.65 -4.25 22.23
CA THR A 809 -1.85 -5.41 23.11
C THR A 809 -3.06 -6.28 22.71
N SER A 810 -2.85 -7.60 22.67
CA SER A 810 -3.95 -8.57 22.56
C SER A 810 -4.44 -8.99 23.95
N LYS A 811 -5.75 -9.07 24.16
CA LYS A 811 -6.37 -9.57 25.40
C LYS A 811 -7.47 -10.59 25.12
N VAL A 812 -7.64 -11.56 26.00
CA VAL A 812 -8.73 -12.55 25.95
C VAL A 812 -9.65 -12.35 27.14
N LEU A 813 -10.91 -12.06 26.87
CA LEU A 813 -12.02 -12.07 27.83
C LEU A 813 -12.64 -13.48 27.86
N SER A 814 -12.92 -14.04 29.03
CA SER A 814 -13.56 -15.36 29.17
C SER A 814 -14.47 -15.46 30.39
N MET A 815 -15.52 -16.27 30.23
CA MET A 815 -16.58 -16.52 31.22
C MET A 815 -17.25 -17.87 30.91
N PRO A 816 -17.94 -18.52 31.87
CA PRO A 816 -18.58 -19.82 31.66
C PRO A 816 -19.86 -19.69 30.82
N ARG A 817 -20.14 -20.68 29.97
CA ARG A 817 -21.38 -20.75 29.17
C ARG A 817 -22.61 -21.13 29.99
N TYR A 818 -22.38 -21.74 31.15
CA TYR A 818 -23.42 -22.21 32.06
C TYR A 818 -22.98 -21.83 33.49
N PRO A 819 -23.69 -20.95 34.20
CA PRO A 819 -23.30 -20.52 35.54
C PRO A 819 -23.22 -21.69 36.52
N CYS A 820 -22.09 -21.85 37.19
CA CYS A 820 -21.96 -22.80 38.28
C CYS A 820 -22.48 -22.15 39.57
N SER A 821 -23.53 -22.72 40.18
CA SER A 821 -24.17 -22.17 41.37
C SER A 821 -23.31 -22.20 42.65
N LYS A 822 -22.11 -22.78 42.59
CA LYS A 822 -21.14 -22.88 43.70
C LYS A 822 -19.83 -22.11 43.45
N GLU A 823 -19.73 -21.38 42.35
CA GLU A 823 -18.52 -20.65 41.95
C GLU A 823 -18.83 -19.24 41.49
N ASP A 824 -17.95 -18.27 41.79
CA ASP A 824 -17.95 -16.97 41.11
C ASP A 824 -17.78 -17.14 39.59
N ASN A 825 -18.73 -16.62 38.82
CA ASN A 825 -18.87 -16.72 37.36
C ASN A 825 -18.51 -15.41 36.65
N ARG A 826 -17.99 -14.40 37.37
CA ARG A 826 -17.66 -13.08 36.80
C ARG A 826 -16.67 -13.20 35.64
N PRO A 827 -16.79 -12.35 34.60
CA PRO A 827 -15.84 -12.30 33.50
C PRO A 827 -14.39 -12.10 33.95
N ARG A 828 -13.48 -12.78 33.25
CA ARG A 828 -12.05 -12.74 33.48
C ARG A 828 -11.31 -12.30 32.23
N VAL A 829 -10.22 -11.55 32.40
CA VAL A 829 -9.36 -11.09 31.32
C VAL A 829 -7.92 -11.57 31.51
N LEU A 830 -7.26 -11.89 30.40
CA LEU A 830 -5.85 -12.26 30.30
C LEU A 830 -5.21 -11.41 29.20
N THR A 831 -4.09 -10.73 29.45
CA THR A 831 -3.31 -10.10 28.37
C THR A 831 -2.33 -11.12 27.80
N LEU A 832 -2.11 -11.08 26.49
CA LEU A 832 -1.26 -12.01 25.77
C LEU A 832 0.11 -11.38 25.53
N THR A 833 0.97 -11.40 26.56
CA THR A 833 2.36 -10.96 26.53
C THR A 833 3.30 -12.16 26.36
N GLY A 834 3.90 -12.35 25.19
CA GLY A 834 4.59 -13.59 24.76
C GLY A 834 5.34 -14.38 25.85
N ASP A 835 6.51 -13.88 26.28
CA ASP A 835 7.35 -14.59 27.27
C ASP A 835 6.88 -14.44 28.74
N HIS A 836 5.77 -13.75 29.00
CA HIS A 836 5.29 -13.44 30.34
C HIS A 836 3.88 -13.97 30.58
N LYS A 837 3.78 -15.04 31.37
CA LYS A 837 2.51 -15.64 31.78
C LYS A 837 1.81 -14.80 32.83
N GLU A 838 1.08 -13.79 32.40
CA GLU A 838 0.09 -13.13 33.23
C GLU A 838 -0.96 -14.13 33.76
N SER A 839 -1.60 -13.77 34.87
CA SER A 839 -2.71 -14.52 35.45
C SER A 839 -4.05 -13.90 35.09
N TRP A 840 -5.10 -14.74 35.04
CA TRP A 840 -6.46 -14.28 34.76
C TRP A 840 -6.98 -13.31 35.84
N ARG A 841 -7.14 -12.04 35.47
CA ARG A 841 -7.74 -10.99 36.30
C ARG A 841 -9.27 -11.13 36.28
N VAL A 842 -9.93 -10.84 37.40
CA VAL A 842 -11.38 -10.64 37.43
C VAL A 842 -11.67 -9.17 37.18
N ILE A 843 -12.55 -8.86 36.23
CA ILE A 843 -12.91 -7.46 35.94
C ILE A 843 -13.86 -6.95 37.05
N GLN A 844 -13.64 -5.74 37.54
CA GLN A 844 -14.39 -5.17 38.66
C GLN A 844 -15.65 -4.41 38.19
N GLY A 845 -16.64 -4.28 39.08
CA GLY A 845 -17.87 -3.50 38.83
C GLY A 845 -18.94 -4.16 37.97
N ILE A 846 -18.87 -5.48 37.74
CA ILE A 846 -19.68 -6.19 36.72
C ILE A 846 -20.61 -7.24 37.33
N THR A 847 -21.84 -7.28 36.82
CA THR A 847 -22.85 -8.33 37.07
C THR A 847 -22.51 -9.61 36.30
N GLU A 848 -22.69 -10.77 36.95
CA GLU A 848 -22.54 -12.08 36.29
C GLU A 848 -23.63 -12.28 35.23
N HIS A 849 -23.21 -12.55 33.99
CA HIS A 849 -24.04 -12.75 32.81
C HIS A 849 -23.54 -13.94 31.98
N VAL A 850 -24.38 -14.45 31.09
CA VAL A 850 -24.06 -15.58 30.19
C VAL A 850 -23.99 -15.08 28.75
N PRO A 851 -22.84 -15.21 28.05
CA PRO A 851 -22.72 -14.76 26.67
C PRO A 851 -23.50 -15.67 25.72
N TYR A 852 -24.20 -15.06 24.77
CA TYR A 852 -24.82 -15.76 23.66
C TYR A 852 -23.83 -15.90 22.48
N CYS A 853 -23.91 -17.01 21.75
CA CYS A 853 -23.00 -17.32 20.64
C CYS A 853 -23.80 -18.06 19.54
N PRO A 854 -24.04 -17.50 18.34
CA PRO A 854 -23.24 -16.47 17.66
C PRO A 854 -23.68 -15.02 17.96
N GLY A 855 -22.77 -14.07 17.70
CA GLY A 855 -23.08 -12.64 17.73
C GLY A 855 -22.05 -11.75 18.38
N GLN A 856 -20.77 -11.89 18.05
CA GLN A 856 -19.73 -10.94 18.47
C GLN A 856 -19.20 -10.12 17.29
N HIS A 857 -18.89 -8.85 17.52
CA HIS A 857 -18.12 -8.00 16.61
C HIS A 857 -17.09 -7.21 17.40
N ILE A 858 -16.03 -6.75 16.73
CA ILE A 858 -15.09 -5.78 17.30
C ILE A 858 -15.18 -4.51 16.46
N ILE A 859 -15.31 -3.36 17.11
CA ILE A 859 -15.35 -2.05 16.47
C ILE A 859 -14.45 -1.13 17.32
N ASN A 860 -13.46 -0.50 16.69
CA ASN A 860 -12.57 0.50 17.32
C ASN A 860 -11.97 0.08 18.69
N GLY A 861 -11.56 -1.18 18.84
CA GLY A 861 -10.97 -1.70 20.09
C GLY A 861 -11.99 -2.04 21.20
N VAL A 862 -13.28 -2.04 20.88
CA VAL A 862 -14.37 -2.49 21.76
C VAL A 862 -14.96 -3.80 21.22
N ILE A 863 -15.09 -4.80 22.08
CA ILE A 863 -15.79 -6.06 21.78
C ILE A 863 -17.27 -5.88 22.12
N TYR A 864 -18.16 -6.14 21.16
CA TYR A 864 -19.60 -6.17 21.36
C TYR A 864 -20.11 -7.62 21.27
N TYR A 865 -20.95 -8.04 22.22
CA TYR A 865 -21.60 -9.35 22.20
C TYR A 865 -22.92 -9.35 22.98
N VAL A 866 -23.90 -10.14 22.54
CA VAL A 866 -25.17 -10.32 23.26
C VAL A 866 -24.97 -11.27 24.45
N ALA A 867 -25.62 -11.00 25.58
CA ALA A 867 -25.63 -11.85 26.76
C ALA A 867 -27.01 -11.87 27.43
N SER A 868 -27.24 -12.82 28.34
CA SER A 868 -28.39 -12.83 29.25
C SER A 868 -27.98 -12.73 30.72
N LEU A 869 -28.88 -12.20 31.54
CA LEU A 869 -28.68 -12.09 33.00
C LEU A 869 -29.10 -13.39 33.71
N LYS A 870 -29.11 -13.37 35.06
CA LYS A 870 -29.33 -14.59 35.87
C LYS A 870 -30.72 -15.20 35.67
N SER A 871 -31.71 -14.40 35.35
CA SER A 871 -32.98 -14.80 34.75
C SER A 871 -32.79 -15.01 33.25
N HIS A 872 -33.10 -16.20 32.74
CA HIS A 872 -32.96 -16.56 31.31
C HIS A 872 -33.99 -15.86 30.39
N SER A 873 -34.61 -14.78 30.87
CA SER A 873 -35.58 -13.94 30.17
C SER A 873 -34.95 -12.69 29.60
N ASP A 874 -33.94 -12.14 30.30
CA ASP A 874 -33.52 -10.75 30.13
C ASP A 874 -32.18 -10.69 29.40
N TYR A 875 -32.18 -10.03 28.25
CA TYR A 875 -31.05 -9.95 27.33
C TYR A 875 -30.45 -8.54 27.33
N ILE A 876 -29.16 -8.46 27.07
CA ILE A 876 -28.37 -7.23 27.03
C ILE A 876 -27.34 -7.30 25.91
N LEU A 877 -27.02 -6.15 25.31
CA LEU A 877 -25.81 -5.99 24.52
C LEU A 877 -24.68 -5.55 25.45
N VAL A 878 -23.64 -6.38 25.55
CA VAL A 878 -22.45 -6.06 26.33
C VAL A 878 -21.39 -5.46 25.42
N SER A 879 -20.79 -4.36 25.88
CA SER A 879 -19.61 -3.75 25.28
C SER A 879 -18.43 -3.85 26.24
N PHE A 880 -17.26 -4.27 25.75
CA PHE A 880 -16.03 -4.39 26.54
C PHE A 880 -14.87 -3.69 25.84
N HIS A 881 -14.35 -2.63 26.45
CA HIS A 881 -13.28 -1.81 25.89
C HIS A 881 -11.90 -2.40 26.24
N VAL A 882 -11.20 -2.94 25.24
CA VAL A 882 -10.00 -3.78 25.43
C VAL A 882 -8.89 -3.06 26.21
N ARG A 883 -8.57 -1.82 25.81
CA ARG A 883 -7.52 -1.01 26.46
C ARG A 883 -7.78 -0.79 27.95
N SER A 884 -8.93 -0.17 28.28
CA SER A 884 -9.28 0.25 29.64
C SER A 884 -9.86 -0.85 30.56
N GLU A 885 -10.10 -2.05 30.02
CA GLU A 885 -10.74 -3.19 30.71
C GLU A 885 -12.13 -2.86 31.30
N LYS A 886 -12.79 -1.80 30.81
CA LYS A 886 -14.15 -1.40 31.21
C LYS A 886 -15.22 -2.15 30.41
N MET A 887 -16.37 -2.35 31.04
CA MET A 887 -17.54 -2.99 30.43
C MET A 887 -18.80 -2.15 30.69
N SER A 888 -19.66 -2.03 29.69
CA SER A 888 -20.98 -1.41 29.79
C SER A 888 -22.04 -2.37 29.25
N MET A 889 -23.21 -2.40 29.90
CA MET A 889 -24.35 -3.24 29.54
C MET A 889 -25.47 -2.34 29.06
N ILE A 890 -26.00 -2.62 27.87
CA ILE A 890 -27.07 -1.86 27.22
C ILE A 890 -28.28 -2.79 27.15
N GLU A 891 -29.43 -2.34 27.65
CA GLU A 891 -30.68 -3.11 27.56
C GLU A 891 -31.14 -3.17 26.09
N VAL A 892 -31.73 -4.30 25.68
CA VAL A 892 -32.22 -4.50 24.30
C VAL A 892 -33.75 -4.67 24.28
N PRO A 893 -34.46 -4.13 23.29
CA PRO A 893 -35.92 -4.16 23.23
C PRO A 893 -36.53 -5.52 22.81
N TRP A 894 -35.72 -6.54 22.52
CA TRP A 894 -36.17 -7.84 22.02
C TRP A 894 -35.98 -8.99 23.03
N ASN A 895 -36.95 -9.90 23.09
CA ASN A 895 -36.91 -11.09 23.94
C ASN A 895 -36.67 -12.35 23.09
N TYR A 896 -35.82 -13.26 23.58
CA TYR A 896 -35.22 -14.36 22.81
C TYR A 896 -36.18 -15.47 22.30
N LEU A 897 -37.48 -15.40 22.59
CA LEU A 897 -38.47 -16.37 22.08
C LEU A 897 -38.69 -16.30 20.55
N SER A 898 -38.14 -15.31 19.86
CA SER A 898 -38.32 -15.08 18.41
C SER A 898 -37.06 -15.10 17.55
N VAL A 899 -35.83 -15.04 18.10
CA VAL A 899 -34.62 -14.70 17.30
C VAL A 899 -33.47 -15.71 17.47
N PRO A 900 -33.07 -16.45 16.41
CA PRO A 900 -32.07 -17.52 16.53
C PRO A 900 -30.61 -17.12 16.29
N LYS A 901 -30.34 -15.98 15.64
CA LYS A 901 -29.00 -15.44 15.39
C LYS A 901 -29.06 -13.91 15.33
N ILE A 902 -28.14 -13.25 16.03
CA ILE A 902 -28.01 -11.79 16.07
C ILE A 902 -26.54 -11.45 15.80
N PHE A 903 -26.26 -10.47 14.96
CA PHE A 903 -24.91 -9.99 14.68
C PHE A 903 -24.84 -8.48 14.94
N PRO A 904 -23.98 -8.01 15.86
CA PRO A 904 -23.62 -6.60 15.93
C PRO A 904 -22.88 -6.19 14.65
N VAL A 905 -23.26 -5.06 14.05
CA VAL A 905 -22.70 -4.50 12.80
C VAL A 905 -22.63 -2.97 12.92
N LEU A 906 -21.94 -2.32 11.98
CA LEU A 906 -22.07 -0.87 11.78
C LEU A 906 -23.08 -0.60 10.65
N TYR A 907 -24.11 0.21 10.91
CA TYR A 907 -25.14 0.58 9.95
C TYR A 907 -25.36 2.10 9.98
N GLU A 908 -25.26 2.77 8.82
CA GLU A 908 -25.33 4.24 8.69
C GLU A 908 -24.41 4.99 9.70
N GLY A 909 -23.28 4.37 10.07
CA GLY A 909 -22.32 4.88 11.06
C GLY A 909 -22.68 4.64 12.54
N LYS A 910 -23.86 4.08 12.83
CA LYS A 910 -24.31 3.67 14.18
C LYS A 910 -24.08 2.18 14.41
N LEU A 911 -24.08 1.76 15.67
CA LEU A 911 -24.07 0.35 16.05
C LEU A 911 -25.48 -0.23 15.85
N ALA A 912 -25.59 -1.38 15.19
CA ALA A 912 -26.87 -2.08 15.00
C ALA A 912 -26.75 -3.58 15.25
N CYS A 913 -27.86 -4.22 15.60
CA CYS A 913 -27.99 -5.67 15.73
C CYS A 913 -28.88 -6.20 14.60
N VAL A 914 -28.32 -7.03 13.72
CA VAL A 914 -29.01 -7.63 12.58
C VAL A 914 -29.37 -9.09 12.88
N SER A 915 -30.61 -9.49 12.60
CA SER A 915 -31.12 -10.84 12.82
C SER A 915 -32.01 -11.36 11.69
N SER A 916 -32.17 -12.69 11.62
CA SER A 916 -33.05 -13.40 10.67
C SER A 916 -34.35 -13.80 11.36
N LYS A 917 -35.50 -13.66 10.69
CA LYS A 917 -36.82 -13.96 11.27
C LYS A 917 -37.18 -15.45 11.33
N ASP A 918 -36.78 -16.28 10.36
CA ASP A 918 -37.19 -17.69 10.36
C ASP A 918 -36.03 -18.68 10.59
N ASN A 919 -36.27 -19.61 11.53
CA ASN A 919 -35.42 -20.77 11.79
C ASN A 919 -35.34 -21.74 10.59
N ASP A 920 -36.38 -21.77 9.75
CA ASP A 920 -36.50 -22.69 8.64
C ASP A 920 -35.77 -22.16 7.39
N VAL A 921 -34.61 -22.77 7.10
CA VAL A 921 -33.76 -22.41 5.96
C VAL A 921 -34.39 -22.74 4.58
N THR A 922 -35.60 -23.30 4.55
CA THR A 922 -36.37 -23.54 3.31
C THR A 922 -37.28 -22.38 2.91
N LYS A 923 -37.49 -21.38 3.78
CA LYS A 923 -38.38 -20.24 3.52
C LYS A 923 -37.63 -18.96 3.12
N VAL A 924 -38.40 -18.02 2.57
CA VAL A 924 -38.01 -16.60 2.48
C VAL A 924 -37.84 -16.09 3.91
N ASP A 925 -36.79 -15.30 4.11
CA ASP A 925 -36.31 -14.90 5.42
C ASP A 925 -36.08 -13.40 5.38
N ASP A 926 -36.92 -12.66 6.09
CA ASP A 926 -36.76 -11.23 6.26
C ASP A 926 -35.75 -10.97 7.38
N ILE A 927 -34.99 -9.87 7.27
CA ILE A 927 -34.05 -9.47 8.32
C ILE A 927 -34.62 -8.32 9.15
N GLU A 928 -34.37 -8.41 10.45
CA GLU A 928 -34.62 -7.33 11.41
C GLU A 928 -33.30 -6.62 11.69
N ILE A 929 -33.36 -5.30 11.81
CA ILE A 929 -32.23 -4.45 12.16
C ILE A 929 -32.68 -3.53 13.30
N TRP A 930 -32.03 -3.70 14.44
CA TRP A 930 -32.21 -2.84 15.60
C TRP A 930 -31.01 -1.90 15.71
N ILE A 931 -31.21 -0.61 15.51
CA ILE A 931 -30.14 0.40 15.49
C ILE A 931 -30.10 1.08 16.85
N LEU A 932 -28.91 1.17 17.46
CA LEU A 932 -28.71 1.87 18.72
C LEU A 932 -28.63 3.38 18.45
N GLU A 933 -29.60 4.12 18.98
CA GLU A 933 -29.69 5.58 18.85
C GLU A 933 -28.93 6.28 19.98
N ASP A 934 -29.08 5.79 21.22
CA ASP A 934 -28.38 6.32 22.39
C ASP A 934 -27.99 5.19 23.36
N ALA A 935 -26.69 5.06 23.60
CA ALA A 935 -26.10 4.02 24.44
C ALA A 935 -26.22 4.29 25.96
N GLU A 936 -26.45 5.53 26.38
CA GLU A 936 -26.62 5.92 27.79
C GLU A 936 -28.10 5.90 28.20
N LYS A 937 -29.02 6.18 27.26
CA LYS A 937 -30.47 6.10 27.46
C LYS A 937 -31.10 4.74 27.09
N HIS A 938 -30.31 3.82 26.52
CA HIS A 938 -30.76 2.55 25.95
C HIS A 938 -31.85 2.72 24.86
N GLU A 939 -31.74 3.77 24.04
CA GLU A 939 -32.72 4.07 22.98
C GLU A 939 -32.36 3.35 21.67
N TRP A 940 -33.35 2.67 21.07
CA TRP A 940 -33.19 1.88 19.86
C TRP A 940 -34.28 2.22 18.82
N SER A 941 -33.93 2.16 17.54
CA SER A 941 -34.87 2.17 16.42
C SER A 941 -34.94 0.80 15.73
N TYR A 942 -36.06 0.49 15.08
CA TYR A 942 -36.33 -0.80 14.41
C TYR A 942 -36.55 -0.60 12.91
N LYS A 943 -35.96 -1.50 12.11
CA LYS A 943 -36.12 -1.56 10.66
C LYS A 943 -36.24 -3.01 10.23
N GLU A 944 -37.19 -3.29 9.34
CA GLU A 944 -37.37 -4.59 8.70
C GLU A 944 -36.99 -4.48 7.23
N ILE A 945 -36.28 -5.47 6.70
CA ILE A 945 -35.89 -5.52 5.28
C ILE A 945 -36.20 -6.91 4.71
N HIS A 946 -37.07 -6.93 3.70
CA HIS A 946 -37.38 -8.12 2.93
C HIS A 946 -36.22 -8.44 1.97
N LEU A 947 -35.63 -9.64 2.09
CA LEU A 947 -34.48 -10.00 1.25
C LEU A 947 -34.91 -10.20 -0.22
N PRO A 948 -34.24 -9.55 -1.20
CA PRO A 948 -34.57 -9.68 -2.62
C PRO A 948 -34.12 -11.01 -3.26
N PHE A 949 -33.82 -12.03 -2.45
CA PHE A 949 -33.34 -13.35 -2.89
C PHE A 949 -33.77 -14.47 -1.92
N SER A 950 -33.95 -15.69 -2.44
CA SER A 950 -34.13 -16.88 -1.59
C SER A 950 -32.79 -17.30 -0.95
N ARG A 951 -32.86 -17.77 0.31
CA ARG A 951 -31.75 -18.48 0.98
C ARG A 951 -31.40 -19.80 0.28
N TYR A 952 -32.30 -20.39 -0.50
CA TYR A 952 -32.02 -21.61 -1.27
C TYR A 952 -31.43 -21.27 -2.65
N ASP A 953 -30.24 -21.78 -2.97
CA ASP A 953 -29.74 -21.75 -4.36
C ASP A 953 -30.30 -22.96 -5.14
N PRO A 954 -31.23 -22.76 -6.10
CA PRO A 954 -31.82 -23.85 -6.85
C PRO A 954 -30.84 -24.54 -7.80
N ILE A 955 -29.64 -23.99 -8.02
CA ILE A 955 -28.63 -24.55 -8.93
C ILE A 955 -27.66 -25.49 -8.20
N SER A 956 -27.29 -25.18 -6.95
CA SER A 956 -26.46 -26.08 -6.10
C SER A 956 -27.28 -26.93 -5.13
N HIS A 957 -28.60 -26.71 -5.06
CA HIS A 957 -29.53 -27.30 -4.10
C HIS A 957 -29.15 -27.09 -2.62
N ALA A 958 -28.36 -26.04 -2.33
CA ALA A 958 -27.83 -25.74 -1.01
C ALA A 958 -28.51 -24.53 -0.37
N CYS A 959 -28.74 -24.60 0.95
CA CYS A 959 -29.23 -23.48 1.74
C CYS A 959 -28.08 -22.59 2.21
N LEU A 960 -28.19 -21.29 1.93
CA LEU A 960 -27.32 -20.22 2.39
C LEU A 960 -27.66 -19.82 3.83
N ASP A 961 -26.64 -19.55 4.63
CA ASP A 961 -26.76 -19.07 6.01
C ASP A 961 -25.95 -17.78 6.20
N MET A 962 -26.49 -16.84 6.98
CA MET A 962 -25.83 -15.56 7.28
C MET A 962 -24.67 -15.77 8.26
N LYS A 963 -23.47 -15.28 7.92
CA LYS A 963 -22.23 -15.53 8.67
C LYS A 963 -21.53 -14.29 9.23
N GLY A 964 -21.98 -13.09 8.89
CA GLY A 964 -21.39 -11.82 9.33
C GLY A 964 -21.37 -10.79 8.22
N VAL A 965 -20.54 -9.75 8.37
CA VAL A 965 -20.41 -8.59 7.48
C VAL A 965 -18.96 -8.48 6.97
N ASN A 966 -18.75 -7.94 5.75
CA ASN A 966 -17.42 -7.58 5.26
C ASN A 966 -17.01 -6.13 5.58
N ASP A 967 -15.76 -5.75 5.32
CA ASP A 967 -15.27 -4.38 5.58
C ASP A 967 -15.99 -3.28 4.77
N ALA A 968 -16.82 -3.65 3.79
CA ALA A 968 -17.66 -2.74 3.00
C ALA A 968 -19.12 -2.64 3.49
N GLY A 969 -19.49 -3.34 4.56
CA GLY A 969 -20.86 -3.35 5.10
C GLY A 969 -21.82 -4.38 4.48
N GLU A 970 -21.36 -5.22 3.55
CA GLU A 970 -22.19 -6.27 2.95
C GLU A 970 -22.35 -7.47 3.90
N LEU A 971 -23.59 -7.92 4.12
CA LEU A 971 -23.91 -9.19 4.76
C LEU A 971 -23.43 -10.36 3.88
N ILE A 972 -22.73 -11.32 4.49
CA ILE A 972 -22.17 -12.48 3.81
C ILE A 972 -23.02 -13.72 4.11
N TYR A 973 -23.54 -14.31 3.05
CA TYR A 973 -24.32 -15.55 3.05
C TYR A 973 -23.49 -16.69 2.43
N VAL A 974 -23.32 -17.78 3.19
CA VAL A 974 -22.45 -18.92 2.83
C VAL A 974 -23.26 -20.22 2.91
N PRO A 975 -23.16 -21.13 1.92
CA PRO A 975 -23.92 -22.38 1.93
C PRO A 975 -23.50 -23.30 3.08
N LEU A 976 -24.49 -23.93 3.72
CA LEU A 976 -24.28 -24.91 4.79
C LEU A 976 -23.61 -26.19 4.28
N ASP A 977 -24.01 -26.64 3.09
CA ASP A 977 -23.47 -27.78 2.37
C ASP A 977 -22.68 -27.26 1.15
N LEU A 978 -21.36 -27.51 1.12
CA LEU A 978 -20.42 -27.01 0.12
C LEU A 978 -20.48 -27.88 -1.16
N VAL A 979 -21.50 -27.63 -1.99
CA VAL A 979 -21.75 -28.33 -3.25
C VAL A 979 -21.11 -27.58 -4.43
N ASN A 980 -20.36 -28.30 -5.27
CA ASN A 980 -19.70 -27.78 -6.47
C ASN A 980 -20.74 -27.45 -7.58
N PRO A 981 -20.75 -26.25 -8.21
CA PRO A 981 -19.91 -25.09 -7.91
C PRO A 981 -20.45 -24.27 -6.73
N VAL A 982 -19.58 -23.97 -5.77
CA VAL A 982 -19.97 -23.25 -4.55
C VAL A 982 -20.22 -21.78 -4.88
N ARG A 983 -21.35 -21.25 -4.41
CA ARG A 983 -21.72 -19.85 -4.56
C ARG A 983 -21.80 -19.17 -3.22
N LEU A 984 -21.16 -18.01 -3.12
CA LEU A 984 -21.32 -17.07 -2.01
C LEU A 984 -22.31 -15.98 -2.45
N LEU A 985 -23.01 -15.37 -1.50
CA LEU A 985 -23.86 -14.21 -1.75
C LEU A 985 -23.45 -13.09 -0.79
N TYR A 986 -23.28 -11.89 -1.33
CA TYR A 986 -23.04 -10.65 -0.59
C TYR A 986 -24.23 -9.73 -0.81
N TYR A 987 -24.69 -9.05 0.24
CA TYR A 987 -25.89 -8.20 0.22
C TYR A 987 -25.65 -6.90 0.98
N ASP A 988 -25.80 -5.75 0.31
CA ASP A 988 -25.61 -4.43 0.90
C ASP A 988 -26.91 -3.91 1.54
N LEU A 989 -26.85 -3.65 2.84
CA LEU A 989 -27.94 -3.12 3.66
C LEU A 989 -28.33 -1.67 3.34
N ASN A 990 -27.47 -0.94 2.62
CA ASN A 990 -27.66 0.47 2.30
C ASN A 990 -28.30 0.63 0.92
N THR A 991 -27.77 -0.04 -0.11
CA THR A 991 -28.32 0.01 -1.49
C THR A 991 -29.41 -1.02 -1.78
N ASN A 992 -29.62 -2.02 -0.91
CA ASN A 992 -30.52 -3.17 -1.14
C ASN A 992 -30.13 -4.02 -2.37
N VAL A 993 -28.86 -3.96 -2.80
CA VAL A 993 -28.33 -4.76 -3.92
C VAL A 993 -27.63 -6.00 -3.38
N TYR A 994 -27.80 -7.14 -4.06
CA TYR A 994 -27.03 -8.36 -3.80
C TYR A 994 -26.22 -8.81 -5.02
N ARG A 995 -25.10 -9.48 -4.76
CA ARG A 995 -24.23 -10.10 -5.78
C ARG A 995 -23.93 -11.55 -5.41
N ARG A 996 -23.90 -12.44 -6.40
CA ARG A 996 -23.52 -13.86 -6.24
C ARG A 996 -22.14 -14.10 -6.84
N VAL A 997 -21.24 -14.69 -6.07
CA VAL A 997 -19.85 -14.99 -6.49
C VAL A 997 -19.68 -16.50 -6.57
N VAL A 998 -19.32 -17.00 -7.75
CA VAL A 998 -18.95 -18.41 -7.98
C VAL A 998 -17.50 -18.60 -7.56
N VAL A 999 -17.24 -19.66 -6.77
CA VAL A 999 -15.91 -19.95 -6.23
C VAL A 999 -15.43 -21.30 -6.77
N GLU A 1000 -14.49 -21.28 -7.71
CA GLU A 1000 -13.85 -22.49 -8.26
C GLU A 1000 -12.75 -23.03 -7.33
N GLY A 1001 -12.40 -24.31 -7.46
CA GLY A 1001 -11.41 -24.97 -6.60
C GLY A 1001 -11.87 -25.24 -5.16
N LEU A 1002 -13.04 -24.75 -4.75
CA LEU A 1002 -13.64 -25.00 -3.44
C LEU A 1002 -14.60 -26.19 -3.54
N ALA A 1003 -14.29 -27.26 -2.78
CA ALA A 1003 -15.06 -28.51 -2.77
C ALA A 1003 -15.24 -29.18 -4.15
N ASP A 1004 -14.39 -28.86 -5.14
CA ASP A 1004 -14.47 -29.42 -6.49
C ASP A 1004 -13.98 -30.88 -6.58
N ASP A 1005 -14.19 -31.51 -7.73
CA ASP A 1005 -13.84 -32.92 -7.92
C ASP A 1005 -12.32 -33.17 -7.84
N GLN A 1006 -11.47 -32.16 -8.08
CA GLN A 1006 -10.02 -32.30 -7.96
C GLN A 1006 -9.60 -32.29 -6.49
N PHE A 1007 -10.12 -31.36 -5.70
CA PHE A 1007 -9.97 -31.27 -4.25
C PHE A 1007 -10.49 -32.52 -3.55
N ARG A 1008 -11.69 -32.99 -3.93
CA ARG A 1008 -12.34 -34.17 -3.34
C ARG A 1008 -11.51 -35.44 -3.57
N ARG A 1009 -11.13 -35.71 -4.83
CA ARG A 1009 -10.23 -36.83 -5.18
C ARG A 1009 -8.88 -36.73 -4.46
N ARG A 1010 -8.25 -35.56 -4.41
CA ARG A 1010 -6.96 -35.34 -3.74
C ARG A 1010 -6.98 -35.64 -2.23
N ASN A 1011 -8.11 -35.41 -1.56
CA ASN A 1011 -8.24 -35.56 -0.11
C ASN A 1011 -8.85 -36.90 0.35
N GLY A 1012 -9.30 -37.73 -0.59
CA GLY A 1012 -9.98 -39.01 -0.31
C GLY A 1012 -11.46 -38.85 0.04
N ILE A 1013 -12.12 -37.81 -0.48
CA ILE A 1013 -13.55 -37.53 -0.27
C ILE A 1013 -14.30 -38.11 -1.48
N GLY A 1014 -14.97 -39.26 -1.29
CA GLY A 1014 -15.76 -39.89 -2.36
C GLY A 1014 -17.03 -39.10 -2.71
N ASP A 1015 -17.59 -39.31 -3.91
CA ASP A 1015 -18.50 -38.34 -4.54
C ASP A 1015 -19.85 -38.12 -3.83
N ASN A 1016 -20.29 -39.08 -3.01
CA ASN A 1016 -21.49 -38.96 -2.16
C ASN A 1016 -21.23 -38.23 -0.82
N ASN A 1017 -19.97 -37.86 -0.51
CA ASN A 1017 -19.63 -37.19 0.75
C ASN A 1017 -19.72 -35.67 0.62
N ILE A 1018 -20.82 -35.11 1.14
CA ILE A 1018 -21.01 -33.66 1.29
C ILE A 1018 -20.03 -33.10 2.34
N LEU A 1019 -19.43 -31.94 2.03
CA LEU A 1019 -18.63 -31.12 2.96
C LEU A 1019 -19.53 -30.07 3.61
N ARG A 1020 -19.44 -29.91 4.94
CA ARG A 1020 -20.28 -28.95 5.69
C ARG A 1020 -19.49 -27.77 6.22
N THR A 1021 -20.06 -26.58 6.10
CA THR A 1021 -19.51 -25.34 6.64
C THR A 1021 -19.61 -25.37 8.17
N LEU A 1022 -18.46 -25.55 8.83
CA LEU A 1022 -18.33 -25.61 10.29
C LEU A 1022 -18.29 -24.22 10.92
N ALA A 1023 -17.42 -23.36 10.39
CA ALA A 1023 -17.23 -21.98 10.83
C ALA A 1023 -16.79 -21.10 9.66
N VAL A 1024 -17.08 -19.81 9.72
CA VAL A 1024 -16.73 -18.82 8.70
C VAL A 1024 -16.23 -17.57 9.42
N TYR A 1025 -15.12 -17.00 8.93
CA TYR A 1025 -14.52 -15.78 9.47
C TYR A 1025 -14.40 -14.76 8.33
N PRO A 1026 -15.28 -13.75 8.29
CA PRO A 1026 -15.07 -12.56 7.46
C PRO A 1026 -13.80 -11.82 7.86
N ASN A 1027 -13.21 -11.11 6.90
CA ASN A 1027 -12.15 -10.12 7.06
C ASN A 1027 -10.90 -10.68 7.76
N HIS A 1028 -10.66 -11.98 7.60
CA HIS A 1028 -9.48 -12.66 8.12
C HIS A 1028 -8.25 -12.25 7.30
N ILE A 1029 -7.35 -11.49 7.94
CA ILE A 1029 -6.02 -11.18 7.38
C ILE A 1029 -5.04 -12.32 7.67
N GLU A 1030 -4.08 -12.55 6.78
CA GLU A 1030 -2.99 -13.50 7.06
C GLU A 1030 -1.98 -12.90 8.06
N THR A 1031 -1.56 -13.68 9.05
CA THR A 1031 -0.64 -13.18 10.10
C THR A 1031 0.46 -14.17 10.44
N LEU A 1032 1.67 -13.66 10.64
CA LEU A 1032 2.84 -14.45 11.04
C LEU A 1032 3.07 -14.46 12.56
N MET A 1033 2.20 -13.77 13.30
CA MET A 1033 2.22 -13.61 14.76
C MET A 1033 2.26 -14.96 15.47
N SER A 1034 3.20 -15.09 16.41
CA SER A 1034 3.24 -16.14 17.42
C SER A 1034 2.96 -15.52 18.79
N LEU A 1035 2.02 -16.12 19.50
CA LEU A 1035 1.78 -15.95 20.92
C LEU A 1035 2.60 -16.99 21.71
#